data_AF-A0A950XDH6-F1
#
_entry.id   AF-A0A950XDH6-F1
#
_cell.length_a   1.000
_cell.length_b   1.000
_cell.length_c   1.000
_cell.angle_alpha   90.00
_cell.angle_beta   90.00
_cell.angle_gamma   90.00
#
_symmetry.space_group_name_H-M   'P 1'
#
loop_
_entity.id
_entity.type
_entity.pdbx_description
1 polymer ?
#
loop_
_entity_poly.entity_id
_entity_poly.type
_entity_poly.pdbx_seq_one_letter_code
_entity_poly.pdbx_strand_id
1 'polypeptide(L)'
;MKALLLLLLLGSASAFAATHQALVVVNGSNATVPTRPNTPLYNASTNFRFVLRVHNCTNQGWIMGGDMLGGFSINTDCNSINFTSGSDGSTAAGATFPSGSSDVVAQVQRINGGQQLCVEVWRTNTGAYNVGCTNPSSPGGAVDLHQANFWLGGGYTNTTDIDIDYVRWFSTVVPLGTIPSANPGGDMADWELDGDGTDSSGQGLNLTLPNGATFVTTSLYGPIVAFPSASNCFINNTSSPWFCVYSIGNPGATPLNTTAYSPNQGDTLTYSWNQVDGPVTGTITNNAASHTTVTNLTTFGQYDFQLTATDTEGEHSSGTITLGMVKVGSSSNNCLVSDVPSNLQYLIGPLTPWGSSCDPWPWYDVAEIANANVLMSEFRIPPSASRAANPGTITVNAGVNPPTITGTGTHFTTDCSATVTLPSGSPSAAPNCNNIEIWIWWNAEGGTGNGRHAVQISVQDDTHATITSEYYYAAPAPYSGLQYSYVDYNDVGVPFAIAQNGVGGSYNWNYYDNVIAFYRLYYRTGLTAYLTYARTLADAWWVYALDHGYNQAPSFPRLLGLPGMMARAIEGGFTSRWAGIENKVQQGPQGVQNPPNTEDVRESGYSESYLALLTVLDPNITGNPTNQSNYCGTLANSVNTFWANAFSQGGGIPMMDFFKINATYPSIGLEVEPLQLVITATGLRDAYRAASSTNCHDSTTAANAINFAKTVANFIYQSGQMGFRSIPAANGGGVGRAGTAFTVGSHFLASGGTATQSCNFLFQGSSAACVPGKVSGTVGSTTLTGVGTTFTHSFHCNGTDGIGIISPPDNANVAQDQGYVVASCASDTQLTLASPLVYAPSSWDIEETQLDTYSGSTCAPMQTAYCYTGTGNTQPSVDYTIDNAGILGWMYQFTGQPVYRSWADDLFGAAYGGPAGGPGTTGPPAGPMASGQTTSAYGYISALPSCNTSAPPCGGVGSVTDATGTHPAHWGKDFGVGSGWSGQADNFFAYRLMVPSSQCVSH
;
A
#
# COMPACT_ATOMS: atom_id res chain seq x y z
N MET A 1 -21.33 9.83 64.34
CA MET A 1 -20.26 10.71 63.81
C MET A 1 -20.17 10.62 62.27
N LYS A 2 -21.32 10.73 61.57
CA LYS A 2 -21.42 10.70 60.09
C LYS A 2 -22.23 11.89 59.53
N ALA A 3 -22.46 12.91 60.36
CA ALA A 3 -23.28 14.08 60.00
C ALA A 3 -22.57 15.43 60.22
N LEU A 4 -21.28 15.42 60.59
CA LEU A 4 -20.51 16.63 60.88
C LEU A 4 -19.34 16.90 59.92
N LEU A 5 -19.10 16.00 58.96
CA LEU A 5 -18.06 16.19 57.93
C LEU A 5 -18.62 16.74 56.59
N LEU A 6 -19.93 16.94 56.50
CA LEU A 6 -20.61 17.43 55.29
C LEU A 6 -20.84 18.95 55.29
N LEU A 7 -20.46 19.67 56.36
CA LEU A 7 -20.68 21.12 56.50
C LEU A 7 -19.40 21.98 56.47
N LEU A 8 -18.22 21.39 56.23
CA LEU A 8 -16.94 22.09 56.15
C LEU A 8 -16.34 22.15 54.73
N LEU A 9 -17.12 21.77 53.71
CA LEU A 9 -16.76 21.90 52.28
C LEU A 9 -17.57 22.97 51.52
N LEU A 10 -18.44 23.73 52.21
CA LEU A 10 -19.19 24.86 51.62
C LEU A 10 -18.52 26.21 51.93
N GLY A 11 -17.20 26.23 51.86
CA GLY A 11 -16.37 27.41 52.04
C GLY A 11 -15.32 27.55 50.95
N SER A 12 -15.53 26.99 49.74
CA SER A 12 -14.95 27.61 48.57
C SER A 12 -15.74 28.89 48.36
N ALA A 13 -15.05 30.03 48.46
CA ALA A 13 -15.50 31.21 47.75
C ALA A 13 -15.81 30.71 46.34
N SER A 14 -17.08 30.81 45.92
CA SER A 14 -17.41 30.91 44.52
C SER A 14 -16.65 32.13 44.03
N ALA A 15 -15.39 31.92 43.63
CA ALA A 15 -14.75 32.76 42.64
C ALA A 15 -15.76 32.74 41.50
N PHE A 16 -16.39 33.88 41.27
CA PHE A 16 -17.17 34.07 40.06
C PHE A 16 -16.23 33.66 38.93
N ALA A 17 -16.51 32.54 38.26
CA ALA A 17 -15.82 32.21 37.02
C ALA A 17 -15.92 33.45 36.16
N ALA A 18 -14.78 34.01 35.76
CA ALA A 18 -14.78 35.15 34.85
C ALA A 18 -15.53 34.69 33.61
N THR A 19 -16.71 35.26 33.36
CA THR A 19 -17.46 34.95 32.16
C THR A 19 -16.72 35.61 31.01
N HIS A 20 -15.97 34.81 30.25
CA HIS A 20 -15.27 35.28 29.06
C HIS A 20 -16.26 35.85 28.05
N GLN A 21 -15.85 36.94 27.38
CA GLN A 21 -16.70 37.63 26.43
C GLN A 21 -15.98 37.87 25.11
N ALA A 22 -16.72 37.74 24.02
CA ALA A 22 -16.26 38.07 22.69
C ALA A 22 -16.77 39.45 22.26
N LEU A 23 -15.94 40.19 21.55
CA LEU A 23 -16.32 41.42 20.88
C LEU A 23 -17.24 41.10 19.70
N VAL A 24 -18.44 41.69 19.72
CA VAL A 24 -19.39 41.58 18.59
C VAL A 24 -18.97 42.56 17.50
N VAL A 25 -18.62 42.03 16.33
CA VAL A 25 -18.25 42.83 15.16
C VAL A 25 -19.45 43.01 14.24
N VAL A 26 -19.96 44.23 14.18
CA VAL A 26 -21.02 44.66 13.25
C VAL A 26 -20.47 45.60 12.18
N ASN A 27 -21.16 45.70 11.04
CA ASN A 27 -20.74 46.54 9.91
C ASN A 27 -20.40 47.99 10.33
N GLY A 28 -19.22 48.47 9.93
CA GLY A 28 -18.73 49.83 10.19
C GLY A 28 -18.17 50.07 11.59
N SER A 29 -18.04 49.03 12.41
CA SER A 29 -17.52 49.10 13.78
C SER A 29 -16.11 48.50 13.88
N ASN A 30 -15.09 49.30 13.58
CA ASN A 30 -13.69 48.89 13.65
C ASN A 30 -13.03 49.39 14.93
N ALA A 31 -12.36 48.48 15.64
CA ALA A 31 -11.38 48.86 16.62
C ALA A 31 -10.08 49.23 15.91
N THR A 32 -9.52 50.39 16.23
CA THR A 32 -8.23 50.82 15.67
C THR A 32 -7.11 50.39 16.60
N VAL A 33 -6.05 49.87 16.00
CA VAL A 33 -4.86 49.46 16.73
C VAL A 33 -3.87 50.63 16.73
N PRO A 34 -3.30 51.01 17.89
CA PRO A 34 -2.31 52.08 17.96
C PRO A 34 -1.07 51.82 17.09
N THR A 35 -0.34 52.89 16.78
CA THR A 35 0.96 52.77 16.13
C THR A 35 1.91 51.95 17.02
N ARG A 36 2.32 50.78 16.52
CA ARG A 36 3.27 49.89 17.22
C ARG A 36 4.62 50.55 17.46
N PRO A 37 5.42 50.11 18.44
CA PRO A 37 6.79 50.59 18.64
C PRO A 37 7.68 50.43 17.39
N ASN A 38 8.55 51.41 17.11
CA ASN A 38 9.53 51.32 16.03
C ASN A 38 10.74 50.46 16.46
N THR A 39 10.52 49.16 16.62
CA THR A 39 11.51 48.17 17.05
C THR A 39 11.67 47.07 16.01
N PRO A 40 12.80 46.33 15.98
CA PRO A 40 13.00 45.19 15.08
C PRO A 40 11.85 44.18 15.08
N LEU A 41 11.15 44.03 16.22
CA LEU A 41 9.97 43.20 16.38
C LEU A 41 8.85 43.55 15.37
N TYR A 42 8.67 44.84 15.05
CA TYR A 42 7.61 45.33 14.17
C TYR A 42 8.13 45.86 12.83
N ASN A 43 9.29 46.52 12.78
CA ASN A 43 9.76 47.20 11.56
C ASN A 43 10.60 46.31 10.62
N ALA A 44 10.90 45.07 11.01
CA ALA A 44 11.71 44.12 10.25
C ALA A 44 11.26 42.66 10.46
N SER A 45 9.95 42.43 10.52
CA SER A 45 9.39 41.10 10.83
C SER A 45 9.50 40.16 9.63
N THR A 46 10.16 39.01 9.82
CA THR A 46 10.29 37.96 8.80
C THR A 46 9.32 36.81 9.02
N ASN A 47 9.06 36.46 10.28
CA ASN A 47 8.07 35.47 10.69
C ASN A 47 7.11 36.11 11.69
N PHE A 48 5.85 35.73 11.62
CA PHE A 48 4.86 36.06 12.65
C PHE A 48 3.69 35.09 12.58
N ARG A 49 2.92 35.06 13.67
CA ARG A 49 1.75 34.22 13.81
C ARG A 49 0.62 34.96 14.53
N PHE A 50 -0.61 34.82 14.03
CA PHE A 50 -1.82 35.20 14.73
C PHE A 50 -2.56 33.98 15.24
N VAL A 51 -3.15 34.07 16.42
CA VAL A 51 -4.11 33.10 16.96
C VAL A 51 -5.37 33.86 17.34
N LEU A 52 -6.52 33.39 16.88
CA LEU A 52 -7.80 34.02 17.18
C LEU A 52 -8.88 32.96 17.35
N ARG A 53 -9.91 33.26 18.15
CA ARG A 53 -11.14 32.46 18.20
C ARG A 53 -12.31 33.27 17.68
N VAL A 54 -13.08 32.61 16.81
CA VAL A 54 -14.18 33.22 16.08
C VAL A 54 -15.41 32.35 16.22
N HIS A 55 -16.54 32.96 16.58
CA HIS A 55 -17.82 32.25 16.65
C HIS A 55 -19.00 33.11 16.19
N ASN A 56 -20.16 32.47 16.06
CA ASN A 56 -21.41 33.10 15.62
C ASN A 56 -21.31 33.87 14.29
N CYS A 57 -20.41 33.45 13.40
CA CYS A 57 -20.29 34.03 12.06
C CYS A 57 -21.54 33.72 11.24
N THR A 58 -22.31 34.74 10.84
CA THR A 58 -23.47 34.57 9.95
C THR A 58 -23.28 35.20 8.57
N ASN A 59 -22.32 36.10 8.41
CA ASN A 59 -22.05 36.79 7.15
C ASN A 59 -20.53 36.88 6.88
N GLN A 60 -20.13 36.78 5.61
CA GLN A 60 -18.75 36.94 5.19
C GLN A 60 -18.21 38.33 5.52
N GLY A 61 -16.98 38.40 6.03
CA GLY A 61 -16.21 39.63 5.95
C GLY A 61 -14.86 39.59 6.64
N TRP A 62 -14.36 40.78 6.96
CA TRP A 62 -13.01 40.96 7.47
C TRP A 62 -12.96 40.84 8.99
N ILE A 63 -11.94 40.16 9.47
CA ILE A 63 -11.65 40.04 10.90
C ILE A 63 -10.60 41.07 11.30
N MET A 64 -9.53 41.20 10.51
CA MET A 64 -8.44 42.15 10.75
C MET A 64 -7.64 42.42 9.49
N GLY A 65 -6.96 43.57 9.42
CA GLY A 65 -6.11 43.90 8.29
C GLY A 65 -5.28 45.17 8.45
N GLY A 66 -4.33 45.37 7.52
CA GLY A 66 -3.37 46.46 7.51
C GLY A 66 -3.27 47.20 6.17
N ASP A 67 -3.55 48.51 6.10
CA ASP A 67 -3.46 49.29 4.86
C ASP A 67 -2.06 49.93 4.64
N MET A 68 -1.42 49.55 3.51
CA MET A 68 -0.20 50.05 2.82
C MET A 68 1.14 49.28 2.94
N LEU A 69 1.83 49.21 1.77
CA LEU A 69 3.12 48.58 1.40
C LEU A 69 3.52 47.32 2.20
N GLY A 70 2.89 46.20 1.84
CA GLY A 70 3.12 44.89 2.44
C GLY A 70 1.94 44.35 3.26
N GLY A 71 0.84 45.10 3.31
CA GLY A 71 -0.36 44.83 4.11
C GLY A 71 -0.86 43.39 4.06
N PHE A 72 -1.37 42.91 5.19
CA PHE A 72 -2.01 41.60 5.30
C PHE A 72 -3.46 41.74 5.70
N SER A 73 -4.23 40.68 5.50
CA SER A 73 -5.62 40.64 5.92
C SER A 73 -6.08 39.24 6.24
N ILE A 74 -6.96 39.14 7.24
CA ILE A 74 -7.63 37.91 7.64
C ILE A 74 -9.13 38.12 7.46
N ASN A 75 -9.75 37.24 6.69
CA ASN A 75 -11.19 37.26 6.42
C ASN A 75 -11.80 35.87 6.59
N THR A 76 -13.11 35.84 6.70
CA THR A 76 -13.90 34.62 6.76
C THR A 76 -15.16 34.75 5.91
N ASP A 77 -15.57 33.66 5.29
CA ASP A 77 -16.88 33.48 4.64
C ASP A 77 -17.84 32.63 5.50
N CYS A 78 -17.55 32.54 6.80
CA CYS A 78 -18.20 31.65 7.78
C CYS A 78 -18.07 30.15 7.48
N ASN A 79 -17.29 29.77 6.47
CA ASN A 79 -16.95 28.38 6.17
C ASN A 79 -15.44 28.16 6.09
N SER A 80 -14.65 29.23 6.14
CA SER A 80 -13.20 29.23 6.05
C SER A 80 -12.59 30.45 6.72
N ILE A 81 -11.32 30.36 7.12
CA ILE A 81 -10.46 31.52 7.37
C ILE A 81 -9.50 31.64 6.20
N ASN A 82 -9.30 32.86 5.69
CA ASN A 82 -8.33 33.16 4.65
C ASN A 82 -7.36 34.23 5.15
N PHE A 83 -6.09 34.04 4.86
CA PHE A 83 -5.00 34.96 5.11
C PHE A 83 -4.38 35.40 3.79
N THR A 84 -4.33 36.70 3.55
CA THR A 84 -3.68 37.29 2.37
C THR A 84 -2.53 38.16 2.81
N SER A 85 -1.38 38.02 2.13
CA SER A 85 -0.19 38.85 2.37
C SER A 85 0.18 39.61 1.09
N GLY A 86 0.04 40.93 1.13
CA GLY A 86 0.38 41.85 0.05
C GLY A 86 1.89 41.92 -0.20
N SER A 87 2.72 41.79 0.84
CA SER A 87 4.19 41.73 0.69
C SER A 87 4.66 40.46 -0.03
N ASP A 88 3.84 39.41 -0.02
CA ASP A 88 4.12 38.11 -0.64
C ASP A 88 3.35 37.93 -1.95
N GLY A 89 3.22 39.01 -2.73
CA GLY A 89 2.56 39.01 -4.04
C GLY A 89 1.03 39.01 -4.00
N SER A 90 0.42 39.37 -2.86
CA SER A 90 -1.03 39.24 -2.60
C SER A 90 -1.52 37.78 -2.67
N THR A 91 -0.63 36.84 -2.35
CA THR A 91 -0.99 35.42 -2.28
C THR A 91 -1.89 35.16 -1.07
N ALA A 92 -2.91 34.32 -1.24
CA ALA A 92 -3.81 33.89 -0.17
C ALA A 92 -3.57 32.42 0.19
N ALA A 93 -3.60 32.13 1.49
CA ALA A 93 -3.77 30.79 2.05
C ALA A 93 -5.09 30.74 2.81
N GLY A 94 -5.76 29.59 2.84
CA GLY A 94 -7.03 29.47 3.53
C GLY A 94 -7.35 28.04 3.92
N ALA A 95 -8.06 27.89 5.03
CA ALA A 95 -8.49 26.60 5.55
C ALA A 95 -9.99 26.63 5.81
N THR A 96 -10.68 25.58 5.38
CA THR A 96 -12.12 25.42 5.63
C THR A 96 -12.36 25.05 7.09
N PHE A 97 -13.51 25.46 7.61
CA PHE A 97 -13.97 25.02 8.91
C PHE A 97 -14.24 23.51 8.86
N PRO A 98 -13.89 22.75 9.91
CA PRO A 98 -14.30 21.36 10.04
C PRO A 98 -15.83 21.25 9.94
N SER A 99 -16.34 20.15 9.38
CA SER A 99 -17.77 20.01 9.05
C SER A 99 -18.70 20.35 10.22
N GLY A 100 -19.66 21.25 10.00
CA GLY A 100 -20.67 21.63 11.00
C GLY A 100 -20.17 22.52 12.14
N SER A 101 -19.06 23.26 11.94
CA SER A 101 -18.49 24.17 12.95
C SER A 101 -19.00 25.61 12.76
N SER A 102 -19.36 26.27 13.86
CA SER A 102 -19.67 27.71 13.93
C SER A 102 -18.86 28.46 14.98
N ASP A 103 -17.97 27.75 15.68
CA ASP A 103 -17.05 28.22 16.73
C ASP A 103 -15.71 27.52 16.50
N VAL A 104 -14.70 28.32 16.17
CA VAL A 104 -13.39 27.83 15.74
C VAL A 104 -12.25 28.64 16.32
N VAL A 105 -11.13 27.98 16.57
CA VAL A 105 -9.83 28.61 16.82
C VAL A 105 -9.04 28.56 15.51
N ALA A 106 -8.52 29.70 15.09
CA ALA A 106 -7.68 29.82 13.90
C ALA A 106 -6.26 30.25 14.27
N GLN A 107 -5.27 29.63 13.64
CA GLN A 107 -3.87 30.02 13.69
C GLN A 107 -3.41 30.37 12.27
N VAL A 108 -2.82 31.55 12.11
CA VAL A 108 -2.36 32.06 10.82
C VAL A 108 -0.88 32.33 10.92
N GLN A 109 -0.06 31.77 10.03
CA GLN A 109 1.39 31.82 10.12
C GLN A 109 2.01 32.28 8.79
N ARG A 110 3.01 33.16 8.89
CA ARG A 110 3.99 33.43 7.83
C ARG A 110 5.30 32.73 8.21
N ILE A 111 5.69 31.71 7.44
CA ILE A 111 6.77 30.77 7.77
C ILE A 111 8.01 31.04 6.89
N ASN A 112 9.20 30.82 7.44
CA ASN A 112 10.50 30.88 6.75
C ASN A 112 10.74 32.17 5.95
N GLY A 113 10.45 33.34 6.53
CA GLY A 113 10.75 34.63 5.91
C GLY A 113 9.92 34.93 4.66
N GLY A 114 8.70 34.40 4.57
CA GLY A 114 7.80 34.63 3.43
C GLY A 114 7.80 33.52 2.38
N GLN A 115 8.44 32.38 2.63
CA GLN A 115 8.43 31.25 1.68
C GLN A 115 7.15 30.44 1.72
N GLN A 116 6.36 30.55 2.78
CA GLN A 116 5.08 29.84 2.92
C GLN A 116 4.11 30.60 3.82
N LEU A 117 2.83 30.63 3.42
CA LEU A 117 1.71 31.15 4.20
C LEU A 117 0.82 29.98 4.59
N CYS A 118 0.42 29.89 5.86
CA CYS A 118 -0.45 28.81 6.33
C CYS A 118 -1.57 29.34 7.21
N VAL A 119 -2.75 28.74 7.04
CA VAL A 119 -3.93 28.94 7.91
C VAL A 119 -4.33 27.58 8.45
N GLU A 120 -4.58 27.52 9.74
CA GLU A 120 -4.94 26.34 10.50
C GLU A 120 -6.20 26.63 11.30
N VAL A 121 -7.17 25.72 11.29
CA VAL A 121 -8.47 25.91 11.95
C VAL A 121 -8.84 24.66 12.74
N TRP A 122 -9.16 24.85 14.01
CA TRP A 122 -9.68 23.82 14.90
C TRP A 122 -11.12 24.13 15.29
N ARG A 123 -11.97 23.12 15.29
CA ARG A 123 -13.30 23.18 15.89
C ARG A 123 -13.15 23.21 17.41
N THR A 124 -13.67 24.25 18.05
CA THR A 124 -13.38 24.53 19.48
C THR A 124 -13.82 23.40 20.41
N ASN A 125 -14.94 22.72 20.14
CA ASN A 125 -15.52 21.71 21.04
C ASN A 125 -15.06 20.27 20.78
N THR A 126 -14.45 19.97 19.63
CA THR A 126 -13.99 18.60 19.30
C THR A 126 -12.51 18.52 18.97
N GLY A 127 -11.84 19.66 18.72
CA GLY A 127 -10.46 19.68 18.24
C GLY A 127 -10.30 19.21 16.80
N ALA A 128 -11.39 19.02 16.05
CA ALA A 128 -11.33 18.65 14.63
C ALA A 128 -10.55 19.73 13.87
N TYR A 129 -9.72 19.34 12.91
CA TYR A 129 -8.62 20.18 12.44
C TYR A 129 -8.50 20.18 10.91
N ASN A 130 -8.33 21.37 10.33
CA ASN A 130 -8.04 21.59 8.91
C ASN A 130 -6.89 22.58 8.74
N VAL A 131 -6.13 22.48 7.65
CA VAL A 131 -5.08 23.44 7.27
C VAL A 131 -5.18 23.79 5.79
N GLY A 132 -4.62 24.93 5.41
CA GLY A 132 -4.29 25.24 4.03
C GLY A 132 -3.05 26.11 3.98
N CYS A 133 -2.08 25.67 3.18
CA CYS A 133 -0.83 26.38 2.97
C CYS A 133 -0.64 26.72 1.50
N THR A 134 -0.08 27.90 1.23
CA THR A 134 0.25 28.36 -0.12
C THR A 134 1.69 28.89 -0.14
N ASN A 135 2.45 28.50 -1.15
CA ASN A 135 3.74 29.12 -1.44
C ASN A 135 3.48 30.39 -2.25
N PRO A 136 3.93 31.56 -1.77
CA PRO A 136 3.69 32.81 -2.48
C PRO A 136 4.43 32.88 -3.81
N SER A 137 3.80 33.54 -4.78
CA SER A 137 4.35 33.72 -6.12
C SER A 137 5.60 34.61 -6.15
N SER A 138 5.72 35.49 -5.16
CA SER A 138 6.91 36.31 -4.88
C SER A 138 7.12 36.37 -3.37
N PRO A 139 7.94 35.49 -2.78
CA PRO A 139 8.31 35.54 -1.37
C PRO A 139 8.91 36.92 -1.03
N GLY A 140 8.22 37.70 -0.20
CA GLY A 140 8.70 38.99 0.28
C GLY A 140 9.73 38.83 1.39
N GLY A 141 10.61 39.82 1.60
CA GLY A 141 11.58 39.82 2.69
C GLY A 141 10.97 40.12 4.06
N ALA A 142 11.71 40.87 4.89
CA ALA A 142 11.16 41.45 6.11
C ALA A 142 10.06 42.46 5.78
N VAL A 143 8.98 42.46 6.57
CA VAL A 143 7.84 43.36 6.44
C VAL A 143 7.89 44.43 7.54
N ASP A 144 7.66 45.69 7.17
CA ASP A 144 7.52 46.79 8.13
C ASP A 144 6.06 46.91 8.59
N LEU A 145 5.81 46.42 9.80
CA LEU A 145 4.52 46.43 10.47
C LEU A 145 4.39 47.64 11.41
N HIS A 146 5.42 48.47 11.59
CA HIS A 146 5.40 49.63 12.49
C HIS A 146 4.47 50.75 11.97
N GLN A 147 4.40 50.99 10.66
CA GLN A 147 3.64 52.11 10.06
C GLN A 147 2.31 51.73 9.42
N ALA A 148 1.95 50.43 9.39
CA ALA A 148 0.71 49.98 8.76
C ALA A 148 -0.55 50.53 9.47
N ASN A 149 -1.61 50.89 8.78
CA ASN A 149 -2.88 51.20 9.46
C ASN A 149 -3.56 49.89 9.84
N PHE A 150 -3.55 49.52 11.13
CA PHE A 150 -4.04 48.23 11.59
C PHE A 150 -5.39 48.36 12.29
N TRP A 151 -6.31 47.45 11.95
CA TRP A 151 -7.67 47.43 12.46
C TRP A 151 -8.14 46.01 12.77
N LEU A 152 -9.05 45.91 13.72
CA LEU A 152 -9.79 44.71 14.10
C LEU A 152 -11.28 44.99 13.91
N GLY A 153 -11.97 44.19 13.10
CA GLY A 153 -13.39 44.33 12.77
C GLY A 153 -13.70 44.52 11.27
N GLY A 154 -14.99 44.66 10.93
CA GLY A 154 -15.49 44.71 9.55
C GLY A 154 -14.99 45.90 8.73
N GLY A 155 -14.15 45.62 7.73
CA GLY A 155 -13.66 46.62 6.76
C GLY A 155 -14.76 47.45 6.06
N TYR A 156 -14.35 48.57 5.45
CA TYR A 156 -15.17 49.74 5.08
C TYR A 156 -16.45 49.55 4.22
N THR A 157 -16.79 48.37 3.69
CA THR A 157 -17.88 48.25 2.70
C THR A 157 -18.82 47.03 2.77
N ASN A 158 -18.55 45.97 3.54
CA ASN A 158 -19.36 44.74 3.47
C ASN A 158 -19.76 44.20 4.87
N THR A 159 -20.95 43.58 4.95
CA THR A 159 -21.65 43.11 6.15
C THR A 159 -20.94 42.00 6.93
N THR A 160 -20.52 42.27 8.17
CA THR A 160 -20.04 41.26 9.13
C THR A 160 -20.97 41.20 10.32
N ASP A 161 -21.35 39.99 10.73
CA ASP A 161 -21.87 39.65 12.05
C ASP A 161 -21.03 38.46 12.53
N ILE A 162 -19.98 38.76 13.31
CA ILE A 162 -18.96 37.80 13.76
C ILE A 162 -18.57 38.18 15.18
N ASP A 163 -18.43 37.19 16.06
CA ASP A 163 -17.88 37.40 17.40
C ASP A 163 -16.42 36.99 17.43
N ILE A 164 -15.56 37.87 17.93
CA ILE A 164 -14.12 37.63 18.11
C ILE A 164 -13.84 37.55 19.60
N ASP A 165 -13.43 36.37 20.06
CA ASP A 165 -13.16 36.10 21.47
C ASP A 165 -11.80 36.66 21.88
N TYR A 166 -10.74 36.34 21.13
CA TYR A 166 -9.42 36.91 21.36
C TYR A 166 -8.61 37.00 20.06
N VAL A 167 -7.59 37.85 20.07
CA VAL A 167 -6.56 37.94 19.04
C VAL A 167 -5.20 38.08 19.70
N ARG A 168 -4.35 37.08 19.45
CA ARG A 168 -2.99 36.98 19.98
C ARG A 168 -2.00 37.03 18.83
N TRP A 169 -0.97 37.84 18.98
CA TRP A 169 0.04 38.05 17.96
C TRP A 169 1.42 37.70 18.49
N PHE A 170 2.09 36.82 17.75
CA PHE A 170 3.40 36.28 18.08
C PHE A 170 4.45 36.64 17.03
N SER A 171 5.67 36.90 17.51
CA SER A 171 6.86 37.06 16.65
C SER A 171 7.47 35.74 16.19
N THR A 172 6.97 34.63 16.73
CA THR A 172 7.44 33.27 16.46
C THR A 172 6.36 32.43 15.78
N VAL A 173 6.81 31.43 15.04
CA VAL A 173 5.97 30.39 14.43
C VAL A 173 6.13 29.08 15.17
N VAL A 174 5.16 28.20 15.02
CA VAL A 174 5.16 26.84 15.57
C VAL A 174 5.01 25.82 14.44
N PRO A 175 5.44 24.56 14.64
CA PRO A 175 5.12 23.49 13.70
C PRO A 175 3.61 23.43 13.39
N LEU A 176 3.24 23.16 12.15
CA LEU A 176 1.84 22.95 11.78
C LEU A 176 1.25 21.78 12.60
N GLY A 177 -0.01 21.89 12.97
CA GLY A 177 -0.72 20.96 13.86
C GLY A 177 -0.56 21.29 15.35
N THR A 178 0.31 22.24 15.71
CA THR A 178 0.44 22.70 17.10
C THR A 178 -0.84 23.43 17.51
N ILE A 179 -1.64 22.79 18.35
CA ILE A 179 -2.87 23.36 18.89
C ILE A 179 -2.53 24.64 19.67
N PRO A 180 -3.20 25.78 19.40
CA PRO A 180 -2.94 27.01 20.11
C PRO A 180 -3.33 26.91 21.59
N SER A 181 -2.51 27.50 22.47
CA SER A 181 -2.86 27.70 23.87
C SER A 181 -4.14 28.54 23.96
N ALA A 182 -5.10 28.10 24.77
CA ALA A 182 -6.26 28.92 25.13
C ALA A 182 -5.90 30.02 26.13
N ASN A 183 -4.75 29.92 26.81
CA ASN A 183 -4.25 30.95 27.72
C ASN A 183 -3.55 32.11 26.99
N PRO A 184 -3.64 33.34 27.53
CA PRO A 184 -2.92 34.51 27.05
C PRO A 184 -1.42 34.26 26.86
N GLY A 185 -0.79 34.94 25.90
CA GLY A 185 0.65 34.82 25.70
C GLY A 185 1.24 35.47 24.45
N GLY A 186 0.51 36.31 23.73
CA GLY A 186 1.05 37.01 22.54
C GLY A 186 2.17 37.99 22.92
N ASP A 187 3.35 37.90 22.30
CA ASP A 187 4.49 38.78 22.61
C ASP A 187 4.50 40.09 21.81
N MET A 188 3.80 40.11 20.67
CA MET A 188 3.64 41.30 19.83
C MET A 188 2.33 42.05 20.11
N ALA A 189 1.26 41.35 20.46
CA ALA A 189 0.01 41.95 20.94
C ALA A 189 -0.84 40.83 21.56
N ASP A 190 -1.65 41.16 22.56
CA ASP A 190 -2.51 40.19 23.22
C ASP A 190 -3.83 40.82 23.66
N TRP A 191 -4.88 40.63 22.86
CA TRP A 191 -6.22 41.17 23.12
C TRP A 191 -7.19 40.03 23.44
N GLU A 192 -7.60 39.95 24.71
CA GLU A 192 -8.52 38.90 25.21
C GLU A 192 -10.01 39.29 25.10
N LEU A 193 -10.31 40.55 24.77
CA LEU A 193 -11.64 41.10 24.47
C LEU A 193 -12.74 40.83 25.51
N ASP A 194 -12.36 40.56 26.77
CA ASP A 194 -13.27 40.33 27.92
C ASP A 194 -13.94 41.61 28.43
N GLY A 195 -14.74 42.26 27.58
CA GLY A 195 -15.46 43.50 27.88
C GLY A 195 -14.66 44.78 27.65
N ASP A 196 -13.39 44.67 27.26
CA ASP A 196 -12.54 45.81 26.88
C ASP A 196 -11.56 45.47 25.74
N GLY A 197 -10.70 46.43 25.38
CA GLY A 197 -9.71 46.30 24.32
C GLY A 197 -8.27 46.31 24.83
N THR A 198 -8.04 45.92 26.09
CA THR A 198 -6.72 46.01 26.71
C THR A 198 -5.71 45.04 26.11
N ASP A 199 -4.46 45.48 25.97
CA ASP A 199 -3.32 44.67 25.51
C ASP A 199 -2.55 44.10 26.70
N SER A 200 -2.49 42.78 26.79
CA SER A 200 -1.81 42.03 27.86
C SER A 200 -0.36 41.67 27.53
N SER A 201 0.12 41.95 26.31
CA SER A 201 1.49 41.60 25.88
C SER A 201 2.60 42.44 26.55
N GLY A 202 2.22 43.54 27.20
CA GLY A 202 3.15 44.53 27.74
C GLY A 202 3.65 45.56 26.71
N GLN A 203 3.14 45.53 25.47
CA GLN A 203 3.52 46.45 24.40
C GLN A 203 2.69 47.75 24.42
N GLY A 204 1.60 47.77 25.20
CA GLY A 204 0.75 48.95 25.39
C GLY A 204 -0.16 49.25 24.19
N LEU A 205 -0.47 48.23 23.39
CA LEU A 205 -1.27 48.32 22.16
C LEU A 205 -2.78 48.24 22.43
N ASN A 206 -3.26 48.93 23.47
CA ASN A 206 -4.69 48.94 23.82
C ASN A 206 -5.53 49.41 22.62
N LEU A 207 -6.53 48.62 22.23
CA LEU A 207 -7.44 48.92 21.14
C LEU A 207 -8.30 50.14 21.48
N THR A 208 -8.50 51.02 20.49
CA THR A 208 -9.56 52.01 20.56
C THR A 208 -10.83 51.40 19.99
N LEU A 209 -11.73 50.97 20.87
CA LEU A 209 -12.99 50.35 20.49
C LEU A 209 -13.97 51.35 19.86
N PRO A 210 -14.82 50.93 18.91
CA PRO A 210 -15.85 51.78 18.34
C PRO A 210 -16.88 52.21 19.39
N ASN A 211 -17.47 53.39 19.20
CA ASN A 211 -18.47 53.92 20.12
C ASN A 211 -19.73 53.02 20.12
N GLY A 212 -20.06 52.42 21.26
CA GLY A 212 -21.16 51.46 21.38
C GLY A 212 -20.77 50.00 21.14
N ALA A 213 -19.47 49.65 21.22
CA ALA A 213 -19.02 48.25 21.20
C ALA A 213 -19.80 47.38 22.21
N THR A 214 -20.22 46.20 21.75
CA THR A 214 -20.96 45.22 22.56
C THR A 214 -20.18 43.93 22.69
N PHE A 215 -20.37 43.25 23.80
CA PHE A 215 -19.71 41.99 24.11
C PHE A 215 -20.76 40.92 24.44
N VAL A 216 -20.49 39.68 24.04
CA VAL A 216 -21.37 38.53 24.27
C VAL A 216 -20.59 37.43 24.96
N THR A 217 -21.26 36.64 25.80
CA THR A 217 -20.60 35.55 26.52
C THR A 217 -20.11 34.46 25.55
N THR A 218 -18.86 34.06 25.73
CA THR A 218 -18.22 33.00 24.97
C THR A 218 -18.66 31.63 25.50
N SER A 219 -18.89 30.67 24.60
CA SER A 219 -19.27 29.31 25.00
C SER A 219 -18.09 28.58 25.65
N LEU A 220 -18.37 27.86 26.74
CA LEU A 220 -17.42 26.96 27.40
C LEU A 220 -17.60 25.54 26.87
N TYR A 221 -16.49 24.83 26.71
CA TYR A 221 -16.47 23.41 26.36
C TYR A 221 -15.53 22.66 27.28
N GLY A 222 -15.86 21.39 27.55
CA GLY A 222 -14.96 20.52 28.28
C GLY A 222 -13.63 20.33 27.54
N PRO A 223 -12.60 19.82 28.25
CA PRO A 223 -11.28 19.66 27.70
C PRO A 223 -11.28 18.66 26.55
N ILE A 224 -10.31 18.80 25.64
CA ILE A 224 -10.12 17.88 24.53
C ILE A 224 -8.89 17.03 24.84
N VAL A 225 -9.09 15.71 24.91
CA VAL A 225 -8.00 14.76 25.08
C VAL A 225 -7.36 14.47 23.74
N ALA A 226 -6.05 14.71 23.66
CA ALA A 226 -5.23 14.39 22.50
C ALA A 226 -3.87 13.84 22.96
N PHE A 227 -3.18 13.15 22.06
CA PHE A 227 -1.85 12.57 22.32
C PHE A 227 -0.87 13.07 21.25
N PRO A 228 0.43 13.14 21.53
CA PRO A 228 1.39 13.68 20.58
C PRO A 228 1.53 12.77 19.35
N SER A 229 1.72 13.37 18.17
CA SER A 229 2.19 12.66 16.98
C SER A 229 3.68 12.33 17.13
N ALA A 230 4.02 11.07 16.94
CA ALA A 230 5.41 10.59 16.88
C ALA A 230 5.54 9.58 15.74
N SER A 231 6.75 9.31 15.25
CA SER A 231 6.98 8.37 14.14
C SER A 231 6.53 6.94 14.44
N ASN A 232 6.49 6.59 15.73
CA ASN A 232 5.98 5.31 16.21
C ASN A 232 4.51 5.39 16.66
N CYS A 233 3.78 6.43 16.28
CA CYS A 233 2.37 6.61 16.62
C CYS A 233 1.51 6.99 15.40
N PHE A 234 0.25 6.57 15.39
CA PHE A 234 -0.74 6.89 14.36
C PHE A 234 -2.17 6.87 14.93
N ILE A 235 -3.13 7.43 14.20
CA ILE A 235 -4.55 7.40 14.55
C ILE A 235 -5.23 6.31 13.70
N ASN A 236 -6.01 5.42 14.32
CA ASN A 236 -6.86 4.47 13.58
C ASN A 236 -8.27 5.06 13.40
N ASN A 237 -8.73 5.15 12.16
CA ASN A 237 -10.00 5.78 11.77
C ASN A 237 -11.25 4.99 12.18
N THR A 238 -11.11 3.79 12.75
CA THR A 238 -12.25 2.91 13.07
C THR A 238 -12.88 3.14 14.46
N SER A 239 -12.25 3.91 15.35
CA SER A 239 -12.83 4.23 16.69
C SER A 239 -12.13 5.35 17.50
N SER A 240 -11.17 6.08 16.92
CA SER A 240 -10.40 7.14 17.60
C SER A 240 -9.54 6.77 18.84
N PRO A 241 -8.95 5.56 19.03
CA PRO A 241 -7.77 5.45 19.88
C PRO A 241 -6.53 5.96 19.14
N TRP A 242 -5.64 6.58 19.89
CA TRP A 242 -4.29 6.89 19.43
C TRP A 242 -3.42 5.65 19.61
N PHE A 243 -2.70 5.21 18.59
CA PHE A 243 -1.87 4.01 18.65
C PHE A 243 -0.40 4.39 18.67
N CYS A 244 0.39 3.73 19.51
CA CYS A 244 1.84 3.85 19.51
C CYS A 244 2.50 2.49 19.66
N VAL A 245 3.60 2.25 18.94
CA VAL A 245 4.36 0.99 19.00
C VAL A 245 5.67 1.20 19.75
N TYR A 246 5.97 0.30 20.69
CA TYR A 246 7.20 0.33 21.50
C TYR A 246 7.84 -1.05 21.60
N SER A 247 9.16 -1.08 21.75
CA SER A 247 9.91 -2.34 21.85
C SER A 247 10.11 -2.81 23.30
N ILE A 248 9.81 -4.08 23.55
CA ILE A 248 10.14 -4.79 24.81
C ILE A 248 11.61 -5.22 24.75
N GLY A 249 12.39 -4.91 25.78
CA GLY A 249 13.81 -5.25 25.87
C GLY A 249 14.75 -4.04 25.80
N ASN A 250 14.21 -2.85 25.52
CA ASN A 250 14.92 -1.59 25.76
C ASN A 250 14.66 -1.16 27.21
N PRO A 251 15.68 -0.96 28.07
CA PRO A 251 15.52 -0.77 29.53
C PRO A 251 14.85 0.56 29.96
N GLY A 252 14.18 1.26 29.05
CA GLY A 252 13.50 2.53 29.31
C GLY A 252 12.06 2.35 29.76
N ALA A 253 11.57 3.28 30.58
CA ALA A 253 10.15 3.41 30.86
C ALA A 253 9.43 3.95 29.61
N THR A 254 8.28 3.38 29.26
CA THR A 254 7.50 3.77 28.08
C THR A 254 6.76 5.07 28.39
N PRO A 255 6.86 6.12 27.55
CA PRO A 255 6.19 7.39 27.83
C PRO A 255 4.68 7.29 27.62
N LEU A 256 3.93 7.99 28.47
CA LEU A 256 2.51 8.30 28.32
C LEU A 256 2.39 9.82 28.39
N ASN A 257 2.17 10.44 27.23
CA ASN A 257 2.18 11.88 27.07
C ASN A 257 0.85 12.33 26.49
N THR A 258 0.38 13.51 26.88
CA THR A 258 -0.82 14.12 26.31
C THR A 258 -0.54 15.51 25.80
N THR A 259 -1.25 15.84 24.72
CA THR A 259 -1.40 17.20 24.19
C THR A 259 -2.81 17.71 24.47
N ALA A 260 -3.50 17.13 25.47
CA ALA A 260 -4.81 17.59 25.90
C ALA A 260 -4.76 19.07 26.27
N TYR A 261 -5.84 19.77 25.94
CA TYR A 261 -5.96 21.20 26.15
C TYR A 261 -7.39 21.57 26.55
N SER A 262 -7.53 22.65 27.31
CA SER A 262 -8.82 23.30 27.46
C SER A 262 -8.98 24.30 26.32
N PRO A 263 -10.13 24.34 25.64
CA PRO A 263 -10.45 25.41 24.71
C PRO A 263 -10.86 26.71 25.40
N ASN A 264 -11.10 26.70 26.72
CA ASN A 264 -11.51 27.91 27.44
C ASN A 264 -10.29 28.67 27.96
N GLN A 265 -10.36 29.99 27.90
CA GLN A 265 -9.31 30.89 28.37
C GLN A 265 -9.15 30.76 29.90
N GLY A 266 -7.91 30.83 30.40
CA GLY A 266 -7.61 30.82 31.83
C GLY A 266 -7.61 29.42 32.48
N ASP A 267 -8.16 28.42 31.81
CA ASP A 267 -8.27 27.07 32.36
C ASP A 267 -6.93 26.37 32.53
N THR A 268 -6.85 25.56 33.58
CA THR A 268 -5.76 24.60 33.77
C THR A 268 -6.31 23.19 33.86
N LEU A 269 -5.60 22.24 33.27
CA LEU A 269 -6.02 20.84 33.29
C LEU A 269 -5.36 20.05 34.42
N THR A 270 -6.17 19.22 35.06
CA THR A 270 -5.72 18.11 35.90
C THR A 270 -5.89 16.79 35.14
N TYR A 271 -5.06 15.80 35.45
CA TYR A 271 -4.97 14.56 34.67
C TYR A 271 -5.17 13.34 35.56
N SER A 272 -5.68 12.27 34.97
CA SER A 272 -5.75 10.95 35.59
C SER A 272 -5.51 9.86 34.56
N TRP A 273 -4.41 9.15 34.70
CA TRP A 273 -4.07 7.98 33.87
C TRP A 273 -4.46 6.68 34.55
N ASN A 274 -5.06 5.78 33.78
CA ASN A 274 -5.35 4.42 34.21
C ASN A 274 -5.08 3.42 33.08
N GLN A 275 -4.53 2.25 33.42
CA GLN A 275 -4.50 1.13 32.48
C GLN A 275 -5.88 0.46 32.47
N VAL A 276 -6.46 0.33 31.27
CA VAL A 276 -7.78 -0.27 31.05
C VAL A 276 -7.65 -1.74 30.69
N ASP A 277 -6.70 -2.07 29.82
CA ASP A 277 -6.46 -3.43 29.37
C ASP A 277 -4.97 -3.69 29.12
N GLY A 278 -4.60 -4.96 29.05
CA GLY A 278 -3.27 -5.42 28.63
C GLY A 278 -2.88 -6.77 29.23
N PRO A 279 -1.95 -7.49 28.59
CA PRO A 279 -1.49 -8.82 29.04
C PRO A 279 -0.98 -8.87 30.48
N VAL A 280 -0.40 -7.76 30.95
CA VAL A 280 0.09 -7.58 32.33
C VAL A 280 -0.21 -6.16 32.80
N THR A 281 -0.27 -5.96 34.12
CA THR A 281 -0.43 -4.63 34.72
C THR A 281 0.91 -3.88 34.76
N GLY A 282 0.99 -2.78 34.01
CA GLY A 282 2.09 -1.83 34.06
C GLY A 282 2.04 -0.95 35.32
N THR A 283 3.15 -0.30 35.63
CA THR A 283 3.25 0.64 36.77
C THR A 283 3.45 2.06 36.26
N ILE A 284 2.42 2.90 36.40
CA ILE A 284 2.45 4.33 36.02
C ILE A 284 3.19 5.11 37.12
N THR A 285 4.25 5.81 36.77
CA THR A 285 5.11 6.52 37.72
C THR A 285 4.39 7.65 38.44
N ASN A 286 3.63 8.47 37.70
CA ASN A 286 2.77 9.52 38.24
C ASN A 286 1.49 9.61 37.40
N ASN A 287 0.37 9.13 37.92
CA ASN A 287 -0.89 9.10 37.17
C ASN A 287 -1.57 10.47 37.05
N ALA A 288 -1.10 11.50 37.77
CA ALA A 288 -1.70 12.84 37.76
C ALA A 288 -0.94 13.85 36.87
N ALA A 289 0.13 13.42 36.20
CA ALA A 289 0.94 14.29 35.34
C ALA A 289 0.46 14.27 33.88
N SER A 290 0.61 15.39 33.17
CA SER A 290 0.41 15.46 31.70
C SER A 290 1.40 14.58 30.94
N HIS A 291 2.60 14.38 31.51
CA HIS A 291 3.65 13.54 30.97
C HIS A 291 4.12 12.59 32.06
N THR A 292 3.96 11.30 31.82
CA THR A 292 4.33 10.25 32.75
C THR A 292 4.98 9.10 32.02
N THR A 293 5.40 8.09 32.75
CA THR A 293 5.95 6.86 32.17
C THR A 293 5.31 5.66 32.80
N VAL A 294 5.24 4.57 32.03
CA VAL A 294 4.81 3.26 32.48
C VAL A 294 5.98 2.28 32.38
N THR A 295 6.13 1.48 33.42
CA THR A 295 7.12 0.39 33.50
C THR A 295 6.41 -0.96 33.60
N ASN A 296 7.17 -2.06 33.53
CA ASN A 296 6.65 -3.44 33.63
C ASN A 296 5.74 -3.90 32.47
N LEU A 297 5.83 -3.26 31.30
CA LEU A 297 5.21 -3.75 30.06
C LEU A 297 6.10 -4.81 29.40
N THR A 298 6.16 -6.00 30.00
CA THR A 298 7.15 -7.05 29.64
C THR A 298 6.65 -8.09 28.66
N THR A 299 5.36 -8.07 28.32
CA THR A 299 4.72 -9.09 27.47
C THR A 299 4.29 -8.50 26.14
N PHE A 300 4.59 -9.20 25.03
CA PHE A 300 4.16 -8.82 23.68
C PHE A 300 2.64 -8.67 23.60
N GLY A 301 2.18 -7.63 22.90
CA GLY A 301 0.76 -7.41 22.64
C GLY A 301 0.29 -5.98 22.92
N GLN A 302 -1.03 -5.82 22.93
CA GLN A 302 -1.71 -4.53 23.04
C GLN A 302 -1.99 -4.17 24.50
N TYR A 303 -1.85 -2.88 24.85
CA TYR A 303 -2.18 -2.32 26.16
C TYR A 303 -2.98 -1.03 25.97
N ASP A 304 -4.07 -0.86 26.69
CA ASP A 304 -4.91 0.34 26.57
C ASP A 304 -4.78 1.19 27.83
N PHE A 305 -4.42 2.47 27.65
CA PHE A 305 -4.33 3.47 28.72
C PHE A 305 -5.33 4.58 28.48
N GLN A 306 -6.19 4.83 29.46
CA GLN A 306 -7.12 5.94 29.43
C GLN A 306 -6.54 7.12 30.19
N LEU A 307 -6.59 8.28 29.55
CA LEU A 307 -6.41 9.57 30.18
C LEU A 307 -7.78 10.21 30.40
N THR A 308 -8.02 10.73 31.61
CA THR A 308 -9.08 11.70 31.88
C THR A 308 -8.45 13.05 32.17
N ALA A 309 -8.85 14.08 31.42
CA ALA A 309 -8.49 15.47 31.68
C ALA A 309 -9.70 16.19 32.30
N THR A 310 -9.47 17.04 33.29
CA THR A 310 -10.50 17.85 33.95
C THR A 310 -10.02 19.30 34.03
N ASP A 311 -10.84 20.23 33.57
CA ASP A 311 -10.56 21.66 33.66
C ASP A 311 -10.91 22.26 35.03
N THR A 312 -10.74 23.58 35.17
CA THR A 312 -10.97 24.32 36.42
C THR A 312 -12.45 24.50 36.74
N GLU A 313 -13.31 24.32 35.74
CA GLU A 313 -14.76 24.47 35.72
C GLU A 313 -15.44 23.15 36.14
N GLY A 314 -14.66 22.05 36.15
CA GLY A 314 -15.08 20.72 36.56
C GLY A 314 -15.57 19.84 35.40
N GLU A 315 -15.50 20.35 34.17
CA GLU A 315 -15.79 19.57 32.97
C GLU A 315 -14.62 18.62 32.69
N HIS A 316 -14.93 17.46 32.15
CA HIS A 316 -13.94 16.42 31.92
C HIS A 316 -14.19 15.66 30.64
N SER A 317 -13.09 15.15 30.09
CA SER A 317 -13.09 14.33 28.89
C SER A 317 -12.07 13.22 29.04
N SER A 318 -12.33 12.10 28.37
CA SER A 318 -11.47 10.93 28.41
C SER A 318 -11.06 10.53 26.99
N GLY A 319 -9.81 10.08 26.85
CA GLY A 319 -9.29 9.50 25.62
C GLY A 319 -8.42 8.30 25.92
N THR A 320 -8.35 7.37 24.99
CA THR A 320 -7.54 6.14 25.12
C THR A 320 -6.36 6.20 24.16
N ILE A 321 -5.18 5.91 24.68
CA ILE A 321 -3.99 5.58 23.90
C ILE A 321 -3.72 4.08 24.02
N THR A 322 -3.60 3.43 22.88
CA THR A 322 -3.29 2.02 22.74
C THR A 322 -1.81 1.85 22.41
N LEU A 323 -1.11 1.10 23.25
CA LEU A 323 0.29 0.77 23.08
C LEU A 323 0.44 -0.65 22.52
N GLY A 324 1.06 -0.76 21.36
CA GLY A 324 1.52 -2.02 20.80
C GLY A 324 2.94 -2.34 21.26
N MET A 325 3.10 -3.37 22.09
CA MET A 325 4.40 -3.77 22.63
C MET A 325 4.98 -4.93 21.83
N VAL A 326 6.12 -4.70 21.19
CA VAL A 326 6.78 -5.64 20.27
C VAL A 326 8.06 -6.16 20.90
N LYS A 327 8.25 -7.47 21.03
CA LYS A 327 9.51 -7.98 21.57
C LYS A 327 10.59 -8.00 20.51
N VAL A 328 11.75 -7.45 20.87
CA VAL A 328 12.93 -7.40 20.02
C VAL A 328 14.07 -8.26 20.60
N GLY A 329 15.16 -8.39 19.85
CA GLY A 329 16.37 -9.06 20.33
C GLY A 329 17.05 -8.36 21.52
N SER A 330 18.29 -8.73 21.83
CA SER A 330 19.10 -8.09 22.87
C SER A 330 19.27 -6.58 22.63
N SER A 331 19.73 -5.82 23.62
CA SER A 331 19.97 -4.37 23.49
C SER A 331 20.94 -3.99 22.35
N SER A 332 21.78 -4.91 21.89
CA SER A 332 22.66 -4.79 20.72
C SER A 332 21.98 -5.09 19.37
N ASN A 333 20.80 -5.70 19.37
CA ASN A 333 20.00 -6.05 18.19
C ASN A 333 18.50 -5.78 18.46
N ASN A 334 18.20 -4.58 18.95
CA ASN A 334 16.84 -4.13 19.29
C ASN A 334 15.98 -3.79 18.06
N CYS A 335 16.50 -4.04 16.86
CA CYS A 335 15.83 -3.74 15.60
C CYS A 335 15.10 -4.93 14.98
N LEU A 336 15.34 -6.16 15.47
CA LEU A 336 14.69 -7.37 14.93
C LEU A 336 13.64 -7.88 15.91
N VAL A 337 12.44 -8.17 15.41
CA VAL A 337 11.37 -8.82 16.16
C VAL A 337 11.80 -10.25 16.54
N SER A 338 11.64 -10.62 17.81
CA SER A 338 12.11 -11.90 18.36
C SER A 338 10.98 -12.86 18.77
N ASP A 339 9.73 -12.38 18.83
CA ASP A 339 8.57 -13.16 19.29
C ASP A 339 7.76 -13.82 18.15
N VAL A 340 8.31 -13.87 16.94
CA VAL A 340 7.70 -14.65 15.85
C VAL A 340 7.86 -16.15 16.15
N PRO A 341 6.76 -16.93 16.23
CA PRO A 341 6.81 -18.37 16.40
C PRO A 341 7.67 -19.04 15.32
N SER A 342 8.55 -19.97 15.72
CA SER A 342 9.51 -20.60 14.81
C SER A 342 8.87 -21.31 13.62
N ASN A 343 7.68 -21.88 13.80
CA ASN A 343 6.87 -22.50 12.77
C ASN A 343 6.20 -21.51 11.80
N LEU A 344 6.09 -20.22 12.16
CA LEU A 344 5.61 -19.16 11.28
C LEU A 344 6.75 -18.40 10.57
N GLN A 345 8.00 -18.53 11.04
CA GLN A 345 9.14 -17.78 10.46
C GLN A 345 9.37 -18.07 8.97
N TYR A 346 9.08 -19.29 8.50
CA TYR A 346 9.16 -19.64 7.07
C TYR A 346 8.18 -18.84 6.20
N LEU A 347 7.05 -18.42 6.78
CA LEU A 347 5.99 -17.71 6.08
C LEU A 347 6.16 -16.20 6.20
N ILE A 348 6.33 -15.70 7.42
CA ILE A 348 6.31 -14.26 7.65
C ILE A 348 7.69 -13.61 7.59
N GLY A 349 8.77 -14.41 7.61
CA GLY A 349 10.16 -13.94 7.54
C GLY A 349 10.61 -13.14 8.78
N PRO A 350 11.85 -12.63 8.78
CA PRO A 350 12.34 -11.74 9.83
C PRO A 350 11.73 -10.33 9.67
N LEU A 351 11.47 -9.65 10.79
CA LEU A 351 10.72 -8.38 10.79
C LEU A 351 11.43 -7.32 11.64
N THR A 352 11.17 -6.05 11.33
CA THR A 352 11.48 -4.90 12.19
C THR A 352 10.22 -4.40 12.87
N PRO A 353 10.28 -3.88 14.11
CA PRO A 353 9.12 -3.23 14.72
C PRO A 353 8.67 -2.04 13.87
N TRP A 354 7.36 -1.88 13.75
CA TRP A 354 6.73 -0.78 13.06
C TRP A 354 7.04 0.57 13.75
N GLY A 355 7.28 1.61 12.97
CA GLY A 355 7.59 2.96 13.45
C GLY A 355 8.94 3.07 14.16
N SER A 356 9.77 2.03 14.09
CA SER A 356 11.10 2.00 14.69
C SER A 356 12.07 2.87 13.93
N SER A 357 12.98 3.54 14.63
CA SER A 357 14.11 4.25 14.01
C SER A 357 15.07 3.34 13.24
N CYS A 358 14.90 2.02 13.38
CA CYS A 358 15.64 1.03 12.59
C CYS A 358 15.14 0.94 11.14
N ASP A 359 13.89 1.33 10.87
CA ASP A 359 13.36 1.47 9.52
C ASP A 359 13.76 2.85 8.96
N PRO A 360 14.57 2.91 7.89
CA PRO A 360 14.98 4.16 7.28
C PRO A 360 13.91 4.69 6.31
N TRP A 361 12.84 3.94 6.05
CA TRP A 361 11.70 4.34 5.22
C TRP A 361 10.41 4.44 6.05
N PRO A 362 10.32 5.38 7.01
CA PRO A 362 9.14 5.51 7.88
C PRO A 362 7.83 5.71 7.11
N TRP A 363 7.89 6.16 5.85
CA TRP A 363 6.74 6.30 4.96
C TRP A 363 6.12 4.97 4.51
N TYR A 364 6.93 3.92 4.36
CA TYR A 364 6.41 2.59 4.06
C TYR A 364 5.50 2.10 5.19
N ASP A 365 5.96 2.24 6.44
CA ASP A 365 5.22 1.81 7.63
C ASP A 365 3.84 2.48 7.70
N VAL A 366 3.76 3.75 7.33
CA VAL A 366 2.49 4.45 7.27
C VAL A 366 1.61 3.86 6.19
N ALA A 367 2.14 3.76 4.97
CA ALA A 367 1.36 3.32 3.82
C ALA A 367 0.86 1.88 4.02
N GLU A 368 1.64 1.03 4.69
CA GLU A 368 1.26 -0.31 5.11
C GLU A 368 0.01 -0.30 6.00
N ILE A 369 0.00 0.53 7.06
CA ILE A 369 -1.17 0.63 7.96
C ILE A 369 -2.37 1.28 7.26
N ALA A 370 -2.15 2.27 6.40
CA ALA A 370 -3.24 2.91 5.68
C ALA A 370 -3.98 1.92 4.77
N ASN A 371 -3.25 1.12 3.99
CA ASN A 371 -3.82 0.08 3.13
C ASN A 371 -4.52 -1.00 3.95
N ALA A 372 -3.89 -1.43 5.06
CA ALA A 372 -4.50 -2.37 6.00
C ALA A 372 -5.85 -1.85 6.53
N ASN A 373 -5.91 -0.60 7.00
CA ASN A 373 -7.13 0.00 7.56
C ASN A 373 -8.23 0.17 6.51
N VAL A 374 -7.90 0.58 5.28
CA VAL A 374 -8.88 0.66 4.18
C VAL A 374 -9.48 -0.71 3.90
N LEU A 375 -8.63 -1.72 3.71
CA LEU A 375 -9.09 -3.09 3.46
C LEU A 375 -9.96 -3.62 4.62
N MET A 376 -9.57 -3.34 5.87
CA MET A 376 -10.34 -3.70 7.06
C MET A 376 -11.71 -3.03 7.12
N SER A 377 -11.80 -1.74 6.76
CA SER A 377 -13.04 -0.97 6.81
C SER A 377 -14.09 -1.44 5.79
N GLU A 378 -13.64 -2.07 4.72
CA GLU A 378 -14.47 -2.51 3.59
C GLU A 378 -14.77 -4.02 3.60
N PHE A 379 -14.06 -4.78 4.44
CA PHE A 379 -14.27 -6.22 4.57
C PHE A 379 -15.66 -6.58 5.11
N ARG A 380 -16.30 -7.50 4.42
CA ARG A 380 -17.63 -8.05 4.72
C ARG A 380 -17.60 -9.55 4.45
N ILE A 381 -17.76 -10.36 5.49
CA ILE A 381 -17.97 -11.80 5.29
C ILE A 381 -19.29 -11.93 4.49
N PRO A 382 -19.33 -12.71 3.40
CA PRO A 382 -20.58 -12.96 2.70
C PRO A 382 -21.58 -13.47 3.72
N PRO A 383 -22.86 -13.03 3.67
CA PRO A 383 -23.87 -13.66 4.50
C PRO A 383 -23.74 -15.17 4.27
N SER A 384 -23.64 -15.96 5.34
CA SER A 384 -23.85 -17.39 5.24
C SER A 384 -25.32 -17.57 4.86
N ALA A 385 -25.62 -17.40 3.57
CA ALA A 385 -26.89 -17.77 3.03
C ALA A 385 -26.95 -19.29 3.20
N SER A 386 -27.48 -19.69 4.34
CA SER A 386 -28.17 -20.96 4.51
C SER A 386 -29.37 -20.93 3.56
N ARG A 387 -29.11 -20.88 2.25
CA ARG A 387 -30.12 -21.23 1.27
C ARG A 387 -30.49 -22.66 1.60
N ALA A 388 -31.78 -22.87 1.88
CA ALA A 388 -32.29 -24.19 2.13
C ALA A 388 -31.91 -25.05 0.93
N ALA A 389 -31.17 -26.13 1.17
CA ALA A 389 -30.97 -27.14 0.16
C ALA A 389 -32.33 -27.51 -0.42
N ASN A 390 -32.38 -27.71 -1.74
CA ASN A 390 -33.58 -28.20 -2.39
C ASN A 390 -33.99 -29.55 -1.76
N PRO A 391 -35.29 -29.88 -1.77
CA PRO A 391 -35.76 -31.16 -1.24
C PRO A 391 -35.04 -32.36 -1.89
N GLY A 392 -34.78 -33.38 -1.07
CA GLY A 392 -34.11 -34.60 -1.49
C GLY A 392 -32.60 -34.57 -1.32
N THR A 393 -31.96 -35.67 -1.70
CA THR A 393 -30.51 -35.83 -1.67
C THR A 393 -30.01 -36.41 -2.97
N ILE A 394 -28.78 -36.07 -3.35
CA ILE A 394 -28.14 -36.54 -4.56
C ILE A 394 -26.99 -37.51 -4.27
N THR A 395 -26.71 -38.35 -5.26
CA THR A 395 -25.52 -39.19 -5.34
C THR A 395 -24.81 -38.89 -6.65
N VAL A 396 -23.52 -38.53 -6.58
CA VAL A 396 -22.65 -38.27 -7.73
C VAL A 396 -21.94 -39.56 -8.12
N ASN A 397 -22.24 -40.07 -9.32
CA ASN A 397 -21.61 -41.24 -9.90
C ASN A 397 -20.40 -40.79 -10.74
N ALA A 398 -19.26 -40.56 -10.10
CA ALA A 398 -18.05 -40.04 -10.75
C ALA A 398 -17.31 -41.06 -11.65
N GLY A 399 -17.60 -42.36 -11.52
CA GLY A 399 -16.93 -43.43 -12.27
C GLY A 399 -17.42 -43.68 -13.70
N VAL A 400 -18.32 -42.83 -14.22
CA VAL A 400 -18.85 -42.91 -15.59
C VAL A 400 -18.50 -41.63 -16.35
N ASN A 401 -18.34 -41.71 -17.68
CA ASN A 401 -17.99 -40.57 -18.53
C ASN A 401 -19.09 -40.32 -19.59
N PRO A 402 -19.85 -39.22 -19.53
CA PRO A 402 -19.78 -38.15 -18.51
C PRO A 402 -20.34 -38.59 -17.14
N PRO A 403 -19.90 -37.97 -16.02
CA PRO A 403 -20.45 -38.25 -14.69
C PRO A 403 -21.95 -38.00 -14.60
N THR A 404 -22.65 -38.79 -13.77
CA THR A 404 -24.12 -38.68 -13.60
C THR A 404 -24.51 -38.43 -12.16
N ILE A 405 -25.70 -37.87 -11.95
CA ILE A 405 -26.30 -37.61 -10.65
C ILE A 405 -27.58 -38.43 -10.54
N THR A 406 -27.72 -39.15 -9.43
CA THR A 406 -28.96 -39.84 -9.05
C THR A 406 -29.55 -39.19 -7.81
N GLY A 407 -30.77 -38.69 -7.90
CA GLY A 407 -31.51 -38.05 -6.82
C GLY A 407 -32.48 -38.99 -6.11
N THR A 408 -32.67 -38.79 -4.81
CA THR A 408 -33.70 -39.42 -3.99
C THR A 408 -34.58 -38.34 -3.38
N GLY A 409 -35.85 -38.30 -3.76
CA GLY A 409 -36.80 -37.26 -3.32
C GLY A 409 -36.51 -35.88 -3.91
N THR A 410 -35.76 -35.82 -5.01
CA THR A 410 -35.41 -34.60 -5.75
C THR A 410 -36.49 -34.22 -6.76
N HIS A 411 -36.47 -32.98 -7.22
CA HIS A 411 -37.45 -32.42 -8.17
C HIS A 411 -36.77 -31.61 -9.28
N PHE A 412 -35.74 -32.19 -9.91
CA PHE A 412 -34.86 -31.46 -10.82
C PHE A 412 -35.60 -30.71 -11.93
N THR A 413 -36.66 -31.28 -12.52
CA THR A 413 -37.38 -30.67 -13.66
C THR A 413 -38.24 -29.47 -13.26
N THR A 414 -38.74 -29.42 -12.02
CA THR A 414 -39.49 -28.28 -11.53
C THR A 414 -38.58 -27.22 -10.92
N ASP A 415 -37.54 -27.64 -10.20
CA ASP A 415 -36.66 -26.69 -9.51
C ASP A 415 -35.88 -25.79 -10.50
N CYS A 416 -35.55 -26.31 -11.69
CA CYS A 416 -34.83 -25.56 -12.74
C CYS A 416 -35.68 -24.51 -13.46
N SER A 417 -37.00 -24.55 -13.30
CA SER A 417 -37.93 -23.60 -13.91
C SER A 417 -38.13 -22.32 -13.08
N ALA A 418 -37.59 -22.28 -11.86
CA ALA A 418 -37.61 -21.11 -11.00
C ALA A 418 -36.47 -20.14 -11.36
N THR A 419 -36.82 -18.93 -11.78
CA THR A 419 -35.95 -17.89 -12.35
C THR A 419 -34.72 -17.57 -11.49
N VAL A 420 -33.51 -17.77 -12.03
CA VAL A 420 -32.25 -17.21 -11.48
C VAL A 420 -31.96 -15.88 -12.19
N THR A 421 -31.73 -14.81 -11.42
CA THR A 421 -31.31 -13.51 -11.95
C THR A 421 -29.78 -13.42 -11.86
N LEU A 422 -29.09 -13.35 -13.00
CA LEU A 422 -27.63 -13.17 -13.02
C LEU A 422 -27.26 -11.71 -12.68
N PRO A 423 -26.05 -11.45 -12.14
CA PRO A 423 -25.55 -10.10 -11.86
C PRO A 423 -25.51 -9.16 -13.08
N SER A 424 -25.51 -9.72 -14.31
CA SER A 424 -25.56 -8.97 -15.57
C SER A 424 -26.96 -8.46 -15.95
N GLY A 425 -27.98 -8.66 -15.11
CA GLY A 425 -29.36 -8.25 -15.38
C GLY A 425 -30.05 -9.03 -16.52
N SER A 426 -29.40 -10.07 -17.05
CA SER A 426 -29.98 -10.92 -18.09
C SER A 426 -30.65 -12.15 -17.48
N PRO A 427 -31.97 -12.34 -17.63
CA PRO A 427 -32.63 -13.58 -17.21
C PRO A 427 -32.26 -14.70 -18.18
N SER A 428 -31.51 -15.71 -17.73
CA SER A 428 -31.36 -16.97 -18.48
C SER A 428 -32.31 -18.01 -17.94
N ALA A 429 -33.61 -17.87 -18.23
CA ALA A 429 -34.47 -19.04 -18.20
C ALA A 429 -34.03 -19.95 -19.36
N ALA A 430 -33.24 -21.00 -19.08
CA ALA A 430 -33.07 -22.09 -20.02
C ALA A 430 -34.42 -22.84 -20.05
N PRO A 431 -35.21 -22.82 -21.14
CA PRO A 431 -36.57 -23.39 -21.15
C PRO A 431 -36.61 -24.92 -21.00
N ASN A 432 -35.46 -25.57 -20.85
CA ASN A 432 -35.27 -27.01 -20.98
C ASN A 432 -34.29 -27.62 -19.95
N CYS A 433 -33.90 -26.89 -18.89
CA CYS A 433 -33.06 -27.41 -17.79
C CYS A 433 -31.75 -28.10 -18.26
N ASN A 434 -31.22 -27.62 -19.38
CA ASN A 434 -29.95 -28.05 -19.95
C ASN A 434 -28.86 -27.03 -19.63
N ASN A 435 -27.67 -27.51 -19.26
CA ASN A 435 -26.52 -26.71 -18.84
C ASN A 435 -26.85 -25.66 -17.78
N ILE A 436 -27.68 -26.04 -16.80
CA ILE A 436 -27.95 -25.23 -15.62
C ILE A 436 -26.86 -25.42 -14.58
N GLU A 437 -26.60 -24.41 -13.76
CA GLU A 437 -25.58 -24.48 -12.71
C GLU A 437 -26.19 -24.75 -11.33
N ILE A 438 -25.64 -25.73 -10.61
CA ILE A 438 -26.05 -26.06 -9.25
C ILE A 438 -24.85 -26.06 -8.30
N TRP A 439 -25.09 -25.68 -7.04
CA TRP A 439 -24.24 -25.99 -5.92
C TRP A 439 -24.50 -27.44 -5.49
N ILE A 440 -23.45 -28.25 -5.42
CA ILE A 440 -23.43 -29.51 -4.68
C ILE A 440 -22.83 -29.23 -3.30
N TRP A 441 -23.61 -29.44 -2.26
CA TRP A 441 -23.22 -29.17 -0.88
C TRP A 441 -22.67 -30.43 -0.22
N TRP A 442 -21.52 -30.29 0.44
CA TRP A 442 -20.85 -31.36 1.16
C TRP A 442 -20.55 -30.96 2.62
N ASN A 443 -20.34 -31.96 3.47
CA ASN A 443 -20.02 -31.73 4.88
C ASN A 443 -18.54 -31.38 5.03
N ALA A 444 -18.26 -30.11 5.26
CA ALA A 444 -16.91 -29.58 5.46
C ALA A 444 -16.69 -29.12 6.91
N GLU A 445 -15.49 -28.60 7.21
CA GLU A 445 -15.21 -27.90 8.48
C GLU A 445 -16.27 -26.81 8.71
N GLY A 446 -16.89 -26.81 9.90
CA GLY A 446 -18.01 -25.91 10.24
C GLY A 446 -19.41 -26.54 10.11
N GLY A 447 -19.53 -27.74 9.52
CA GLY A 447 -20.79 -28.49 9.41
C GLY A 447 -21.44 -28.45 8.03
N THR A 448 -22.68 -28.96 7.94
CA THR A 448 -23.45 -29.08 6.70
C THR A 448 -23.67 -27.73 6.02
N GLY A 449 -23.34 -27.63 4.73
CA GLY A 449 -23.51 -26.41 3.94
C GLY A 449 -22.29 -25.46 3.92
N ASN A 450 -21.17 -25.83 4.55
CA ASN A 450 -19.93 -25.03 4.46
C ASN A 450 -19.10 -25.37 3.23
N GLY A 451 -19.18 -26.60 2.73
CA GLY A 451 -18.56 -27.00 1.47
C GLY A 451 -19.56 -26.95 0.32
N ARG A 452 -19.17 -26.36 -0.81
CA ARG A 452 -19.98 -26.22 -2.02
C ARG A 452 -19.15 -26.25 -3.29
N HIS A 453 -19.59 -27.04 -4.25
CA HIS A 453 -18.98 -27.10 -5.57
C HIS A 453 -19.99 -26.75 -6.65
N ALA A 454 -19.68 -25.77 -7.51
CA ALA A 454 -20.51 -25.42 -8.65
C ALA A 454 -20.27 -26.42 -9.78
N VAL A 455 -21.34 -27.02 -10.30
CA VAL A 455 -21.30 -27.87 -11.50
C VAL A 455 -22.38 -27.47 -12.47
N GLN A 456 -22.09 -27.65 -13.77
CA GLN A 456 -23.12 -27.58 -14.80
C GLN A 456 -23.76 -28.94 -14.99
N ILE A 457 -25.09 -28.99 -15.01
CA ILE A 457 -25.86 -30.21 -15.22
C ILE A 457 -26.88 -30.03 -16.35
N SER A 458 -27.22 -31.14 -16.99
CA SER A 458 -28.40 -31.25 -17.84
C SER A 458 -29.35 -32.28 -17.24
N VAL A 459 -30.59 -31.86 -16.97
CA VAL A 459 -31.60 -32.67 -16.29
C VAL A 459 -32.29 -33.60 -17.30
N GLN A 460 -32.38 -34.89 -16.98
CA GLN A 460 -33.17 -35.84 -17.76
C GLN A 460 -34.57 -36.05 -17.19
N ASP A 461 -34.68 -36.21 -15.87
CA ASP A 461 -35.93 -36.32 -15.12
C ASP A 461 -35.71 -35.83 -13.67
N ASP A 462 -36.75 -35.89 -12.82
CA ASP A 462 -36.68 -35.39 -11.44
C ASP A 462 -35.62 -36.07 -10.56
N THR A 463 -35.13 -37.24 -10.95
CA THR A 463 -34.18 -38.06 -10.22
C THR A 463 -32.87 -38.29 -10.96
N HIS A 464 -32.72 -37.82 -12.20
CA HIS A 464 -31.51 -38.03 -13.00
C HIS A 464 -31.04 -36.75 -13.68
N ALA A 465 -29.74 -36.47 -13.55
CA ALA A 465 -29.05 -35.43 -14.29
C ALA A 465 -27.67 -35.93 -14.76
N THR A 466 -27.13 -35.34 -15.82
CA THR A 466 -25.74 -35.53 -16.24
C THR A 466 -24.94 -34.29 -15.94
N ILE A 467 -23.74 -34.44 -15.38
CA ILE A 467 -22.80 -33.32 -15.23
C ILE A 467 -22.20 -33.04 -16.60
N THR A 468 -22.43 -31.83 -17.11
CA THR A 468 -22.00 -31.41 -18.45
C THR A 468 -20.78 -30.50 -18.44
N SER A 469 -20.34 -30.00 -17.28
CA SER A 469 -19.08 -29.27 -17.16
C SER A 469 -17.89 -30.18 -17.45
N GLU A 470 -16.91 -29.66 -18.19
CA GLU A 470 -15.62 -30.33 -18.46
C GLU A 470 -14.77 -30.49 -17.18
N TYR A 471 -15.04 -29.66 -16.16
CA TYR A 471 -14.40 -29.71 -14.87
C TYR A 471 -14.97 -30.83 -14.00
N TYR A 472 -14.08 -31.76 -13.64
CA TYR A 472 -14.36 -32.97 -12.89
C TYR A 472 -14.63 -32.68 -11.40
N TYR A 473 -15.71 -33.24 -10.85
CA TYR A 473 -16.07 -33.11 -9.42
C TYR A 473 -14.99 -33.76 -8.53
N ALA A 474 -14.25 -32.95 -7.76
CA ALA A 474 -13.15 -33.42 -6.92
C ALA A 474 -13.42 -33.36 -5.41
N ALA A 475 -14.65 -33.10 -4.96
CA ALA A 475 -14.97 -33.02 -3.54
C ALA A 475 -14.69 -34.36 -2.82
N PRO A 476 -14.39 -34.33 -1.51
CA PRO A 476 -14.05 -35.54 -0.77
C PRO A 476 -15.29 -36.45 -0.61
N ALA A 477 -15.06 -37.76 -0.64
CA ALA A 477 -16.09 -38.77 -0.38
C ALA A 477 -16.72 -38.57 1.02
N PRO A 478 -18.00 -38.90 1.23
CA PRO A 478 -18.87 -39.70 0.36
C PRO A 478 -19.58 -38.90 -0.74
N TYR A 479 -19.74 -39.53 -1.91
CA TYR A 479 -20.47 -38.98 -3.06
C TYR A 479 -21.99 -39.21 -2.99
N SER A 480 -22.56 -39.54 -1.83
CA SER A 480 -23.95 -39.96 -1.68
C SER A 480 -24.62 -39.26 -0.51
N GLY A 481 -25.92 -38.99 -0.61
CA GLY A 481 -26.67 -38.29 0.44
C GLY A 481 -26.33 -36.80 0.51
N LEU A 482 -25.81 -36.24 -0.59
CA LEU A 482 -25.41 -34.84 -0.68
C LEU A 482 -26.63 -33.94 -0.91
N GLN A 483 -26.51 -32.68 -0.51
CA GLN A 483 -27.53 -31.67 -0.75
C GLN A 483 -27.21 -30.90 -2.04
N TYR A 484 -28.22 -30.28 -2.65
CA TYR A 484 -28.03 -29.44 -3.83
C TYR A 484 -28.89 -28.18 -3.77
N SER A 485 -28.48 -27.14 -4.47
CA SER A 485 -29.30 -25.95 -4.75
C SER A 485 -28.86 -25.32 -6.08
N TYR A 486 -29.66 -24.40 -6.62
CA TYR A 486 -29.20 -23.60 -7.77
C TYR A 486 -28.16 -22.57 -7.32
N VAL A 487 -27.23 -22.23 -8.23
CA VAL A 487 -26.21 -21.23 -7.95
C VAL A 487 -26.83 -19.84 -7.83
N ASP A 488 -26.57 -19.19 -6.70
CA ASP A 488 -26.70 -17.75 -6.51
C ASP A 488 -25.30 -17.19 -6.27
N TYR A 489 -24.79 -16.39 -7.21
CA TYR A 489 -23.43 -15.86 -7.09
C TYR A 489 -23.26 -14.86 -5.92
N ASN A 490 -24.36 -14.40 -5.32
CA ASN A 490 -24.30 -13.66 -4.05
C ASN A 490 -23.89 -14.55 -2.85
N ASP A 491 -23.97 -15.88 -2.97
CA ASP A 491 -23.59 -16.83 -1.91
C ASP A 491 -22.08 -16.80 -1.60
N VAL A 492 -21.27 -16.39 -2.58
CA VAL A 492 -19.81 -16.30 -2.48
C VAL A 492 -19.35 -14.85 -2.35
N GLY A 493 -20.07 -13.91 -2.97
CA GLY A 493 -19.70 -12.50 -3.04
C GLY A 493 -18.55 -12.23 -4.01
N VAL A 494 -18.61 -11.09 -4.72
CA VAL A 494 -17.58 -10.68 -5.69
C VAL A 494 -16.14 -10.69 -5.10
N PRO A 495 -15.89 -10.25 -3.85
CA PRO A 495 -14.54 -10.21 -3.30
C PRO A 495 -13.88 -11.57 -2.99
N PHE A 496 -14.66 -12.66 -2.97
CA PHE A 496 -14.16 -14.03 -2.77
C PHE A 496 -14.17 -14.87 -4.07
N ALA A 497 -14.54 -14.25 -5.21
CA ALA A 497 -14.56 -14.95 -6.49
C ALA A 497 -13.12 -15.25 -6.97
N ILE A 498 -12.80 -16.53 -7.12
CA ILE A 498 -11.57 -16.99 -7.77
C ILE A 498 -11.91 -17.38 -9.21
N ALA A 499 -11.78 -16.44 -10.15
CA ALA A 499 -11.84 -16.59 -11.62
C ALA A 499 -13.06 -17.28 -12.28
N GLN A 500 -13.95 -17.97 -11.56
CA GLN A 500 -15.05 -18.75 -12.14
C GLN A 500 -16.33 -17.95 -12.44
N ASN A 501 -16.41 -16.66 -12.08
CA ASN A 501 -17.70 -15.97 -11.99
C ASN A 501 -17.84 -14.77 -12.95
N GLY A 502 -17.07 -14.71 -14.04
CA GLY A 502 -17.15 -13.62 -15.02
C GLY A 502 -16.71 -12.24 -14.51
N VAL A 503 -16.19 -12.15 -13.28
CA VAL A 503 -15.60 -10.93 -12.71
C VAL A 503 -14.08 -11.10 -12.67
N GLY A 504 -13.34 -10.12 -13.20
CA GLY A 504 -11.88 -10.18 -13.33
C GLY A 504 -11.19 -10.48 -12.00
N GLY A 505 -10.25 -11.43 -11.98
CA GLY A 505 -9.60 -11.92 -10.76
C GLY A 505 -8.79 -10.87 -9.97
N SER A 506 -8.63 -9.65 -10.49
CA SER A 506 -7.81 -8.57 -9.91
C SER A 506 -8.45 -7.84 -8.72
N TYR A 507 -9.69 -8.15 -8.34
CA TYR A 507 -10.46 -7.41 -7.31
C TYR A 507 -10.64 -8.18 -5.99
N ASN A 508 -10.00 -9.34 -5.84
CA ASN A 508 -10.24 -10.19 -4.68
C ASN A 508 -9.50 -9.68 -3.42
N TRP A 509 -10.04 -9.97 -2.23
CA TRP A 509 -9.50 -9.42 -0.98
C TRP A 509 -8.21 -10.08 -0.48
N ASN A 510 -7.86 -11.24 -1.02
CA ASN A 510 -6.65 -11.95 -0.64
C ASN A 510 -5.64 -12.03 -1.80
N TYR A 511 -5.70 -11.06 -2.72
CA TYR A 511 -4.78 -10.97 -3.86
C TYR A 511 -3.35 -10.85 -3.34
N TYR A 512 -2.43 -11.70 -3.82
CA TYR A 512 -1.05 -11.77 -3.32
C TYR A 512 -0.90 -12.08 -1.81
N ASP A 513 -1.93 -12.63 -1.18
CA ASP A 513 -1.95 -13.11 0.21
C ASP A 513 -1.85 -12.01 1.28
N ASN A 514 -2.96 -11.29 1.45
CA ASN A 514 -3.11 -10.29 2.50
C ASN A 514 -3.17 -10.90 3.90
N VAL A 515 -3.54 -12.17 4.04
CA VAL A 515 -3.48 -12.85 5.33
C VAL A 515 -2.05 -12.81 5.89
N ILE A 516 -1.04 -13.11 5.07
CA ILE A 516 0.38 -12.97 5.48
C ILE A 516 0.74 -11.52 5.81
N ALA A 517 0.27 -10.55 5.02
CA ALA A 517 0.50 -9.14 5.29
C ALA A 517 -0.01 -8.70 6.67
N PHE A 518 -1.24 -9.12 7.04
CA PHE A 518 -1.78 -8.83 8.37
C PHE A 518 -1.07 -9.57 9.51
N TYR A 519 -0.61 -10.81 9.30
CA TYR A 519 0.24 -11.48 10.29
C TYR A 519 1.54 -10.73 10.53
N ARG A 520 2.23 -10.30 9.46
CA ARG A 520 3.43 -9.49 9.56
C ARG A 520 3.16 -8.22 10.34
N LEU A 521 2.12 -7.47 9.96
CA LEU A 521 1.74 -6.23 10.64
C LEU A 521 1.42 -6.45 12.12
N TYR A 522 0.76 -7.56 12.50
CA TYR A 522 0.55 -7.93 13.90
C TYR A 522 1.86 -8.11 14.65
N TYR A 523 2.82 -8.89 14.13
CA TYR A 523 4.09 -9.10 14.82
C TYR A 523 4.98 -7.85 14.83
N ARG A 524 4.83 -6.95 13.84
CA ARG A 524 5.52 -5.66 13.79
C ARG A 524 4.94 -4.62 14.74
N THR A 525 3.67 -4.75 15.16
CA THR A 525 2.96 -3.72 15.94
C THR A 525 2.52 -4.18 17.32
N GLY A 526 2.23 -5.47 17.52
CA GLY A 526 1.57 -6.01 18.72
C GLY A 526 0.06 -5.76 18.78
N LEU A 527 -0.55 -5.17 17.75
CA LEU A 527 -1.96 -4.76 17.76
C LEU A 527 -2.90 -5.91 17.34
N THR A 528 -3.79 -6.28 18.25
CA THR A 528 -4.64 -7.48 18.11
C THR A 528 -5.66 -7.39 16.98
N ALA A 529 -6.01 -6.17 16.56
CA ALA A 529 -6.91 -5.93 15.43
C ALA A 529 -6.41 -6.60 14.14
N TYR A 530 -5.10 -6.52 13.86
CA TYR A 530 -4.51 -7.11 12.65
C TYR A 530 -4.49 -8.63 12.71
N LEU A 531 -4.20 -9.24 13.87
CA LEU A 531 -4.29 -10.69 14.03
C LEU A 531 -5.73 -11.19 13.87
N THR A 532 -6.69 -10.47 14.46
CA THR A 532 -8.12 -10.79 14.35
C THR A 532 -8.55 -10.76 12.90
N TYR A 533 -8.13 -9.74 12.16
CA TYR A 533 -8.43 -9.62 10.75
C TYR A 533 -7.72 -10.69 9.90
N ALA A 534 -6.44 -10.98 10.13
CA ALA A 534 -5.70 -12.03 9.44
C ALA A 534 -6.44 -13.37 9.55
N ARG A 535 -6.88 -13.74 10.76
CA ARG A 535 -7.62 -14.97 11.02
C ARG A 535 -9.02 -14.96 10.39
N THR A 536 -9.72 -13.84 10.50
CA THR A 536 -11.07 -13.69 9.94
C THR A 536 -11.05 -13.80 8.41
N LEU A 537 -10.12 -13.09 7.76
CA LEU A 537 -9.90 -13.20 6.32
C LEU A 537 -9.49 -14.62 5.95
N ALA A 538 -8.58 -15.25 6.69
CA ALA A 538 -8.13 -16.62 6.41
C ALA A 538 -9.29 -17.64 6.48
N ASP A 539 -10.09 -17.58 7.54
CA ASP A 539 -11.20 -18.49 7.76
C ASP A 539 -12.33 -18.27 6.73
N ALA A 540 -12.62 -17.01 6.39
CA ALA A 540 -13.57 -16.70 5.31
C ALA A 540 -13.04 -17.14 3.94
N TRP A 541 -11.76 -16.89 3.64
CA TRP A 541 -11.14 -17.27 2.38
C TRP A 541 -11.12 -18.78 2.17
N TRP A 542 -10.82 -19.53 3.24
CA TRP A 542 -10.86 -20.99 3.26
C TRP A 542 -12.23 -21.55 2.85
N VAL A 543 -13.31 -20.99 3.40
CA VAL A 543 -14.68 -21.45 3.18
C VAL A 543 -15.27 -20.95 1.85
N TYR A 544 -15.13 -19.65 1.57
CA TYR A 544 -15.84 -19.02 0.45
C TYR A 544 -15.04 -19.03 -0.84
N ALA A 545 -13.72 -18.84 -0.78
CA ALA A 545 -12.90 -18.74 -1.98
C ALA A 545 -12.32 -20.10 -2.39
N LEU A 546 -11.74 -20.84 -1.44
CA LEU A 546 -11.04 -22.10 -1.72
C LEU A 546 -11.93 -23.36 -1.64
N ASP A 547 -13.14 -23.24 -1.10
CA ASP A 547 -14.04 -24.36 -0.78
C ASP A 547 -13.31 -25.49 -0.04
N HIS A 548 -12.64 -25.13 1.06
CA HIS A 548 -11.82 -26.04 1.88
C HIS A 548 -10.74 -26.80 1.09
N GLY A 549 -10.30 -26.23 -0.02
CA GLY A 549 -9.31 -26.81 -0.91
C GLY A 549 -9.85 -27.52 -2.14
N TYR A 550 -11.17 -27.56 -2.34
CA TYR A 550 -11.80 -28.37 -3.41
C TYR A 550 -12.39 -27.56 -4.57
N ASN A 551 -12.33 -26.22 -4.54
CA ASN A 551 -12.75 -25.40 -5.67
C ASN A 551 -11.88 -25.72 -6.93
N GLN A 552 -12.47 -26.14 -8.05
CA GLN A 552 -11.73 -26.54 -9.27
C GLN A 552 -11.51 -25.39 -10.27
N ALA A 553 -11.87 -24.15 -9.95
CA ALA A 553 -11.66 -23.02 -10.86
C ALA A 553 -10.20 -22.99 -11.35
N PRO A 554 -9.93 -22.83 -12.67
CA PRO A 554 -8.58 -22.64 -13.18
C PRO A 554 -8.02 -21.36 -12.54
N SER A 555 -7.34 -21.55 -11.42
CA SER A 555 -6.97 -20.48 -10.52
C SER A 555 -5.51 -20.22 -10.73
N PHE A 556 -5.18 -19.00 -11.16
CA PHE A 556 -3.81 -18.53 -11.09
C PHE A 556 -3.34 -18.61 -9.62
N PRO A 557 -2.26 -19.35 -9.31
CA PRO A 557 -1.70 -19.48 -7.96
C PRO A 557 -1.68 -18.17 -7.14
N ARG A 558 -1.37 -17.03 -7.77
CA ARG A 558 -1.39 -15.70 -7.13
C ARG A 558 -2.70 -15.31 -6.43
N LEU A 559 -3.82 -15.95 -6.79
CA LEU A 559 -5.16 -15.70 -6.25
C LEU A 559 -5.48 -16.59 -5.05
N LEU A 560 -4.68 -17.62 -4.76
CA LEU A 560 -5.07 -18.65 -3.79
C LEU A 560 -4.82 -18.24 -2.34
N GLY A 561 -3.76 -17.47 -2.07
CA GLY A 561 -3.36 -17.09 -0.70
C GLY A 561 -3.06 -18.29 0.20
N LEU A 562 -2.47 -19.36 -0.36
CA LEU A 562 -2.15 -20.58 0.39
C LEU A 562 -1.15 -20.37 1.55
N PRO A 563 -0.11 -19.52 1.46
CA PRO A 563 0.78 -19.25 2.58
C PRO A 563 0.01 -18.76 3.83
N GLY A 564 -1.00 -17.92 3.66
CA GLY A 564 -1.90 -17.48 4.72
C GLY A 564 -2.77 -18.61 5.26
N MET A 565 -3.22 -19.52 4.41
CA MET A 565 -3.93 -20.74 4.85
C MET A 565 -3.01 -21.68 5.63
N MET A 566 -1.75 -21.83 5.21
CA MET A 566 -0.73 -22.60 5.92
C MET A 566 -0.43 -21.96 7.28
N ALA A 567 -0.27 -20.63 7.35
CA ALA A 567 -0.12 -19.91 8.62
C ALA A 567 -1.27 -20.24 9.56
N ARG A 568 -2.51 -20.18 9.06
CA ARG A 568 -3.72 -20.51 9.83
C ARG A 568 -3.81 -21.99 10.22
N ALA A 569 -3.36 -22.91 9.37
CA ALA A 569 -3.34 -24.36 9.66
C ALA A 569 -2.29 -24.75 10.73
N ILE A 570 -1.20 -23.99 10.81
CA ILE A 570 -0.12 -24.14 11.80
C ILE A 570 -0.56 -23.64 13.18
N GLU A 571 -1.43 -22.63 13.23
CA GLU A 571 -2.10 -22.23 14.47
C GLU A 571 -2.95 -23.42 14.98
N GLY A 572 -2.73 -23.85 16.22
CA GLY A 572 -3.37 -25.06 16.75
C GLY A 572 -4.89 -25.06 16.58
N GLY A 573 -5.46 -26.20 16.16
CA GLY A 573 -6.90 -26.40 15.99
C GLY A 573 -7.38 -26.58 14.54
N PHE A 574 -6.51 -26.37 13.54
CA PHE A 574 -6.88 -26.41 12.11
C PHE A 574 -6.12 -27.46 11.28
N THR A 575 -5.66 -28.55 11.91
CA THR A 575 -4.88 -29.60 11.23
C THR A 575 -5.66 -30.32 10.13
N SER A 576 -7.01 -30.29 10.16
CA SER A 576 -7.85 -30.82 9.08
C SER A 576 -7.72 -30.06 7.77
N ARG A 577 -7.17 -28.83 7.77
CA ARG A 577 -7.02 -28.02 6.56
C ARG A 577 -5.89 -28.51 5.64
N TRP A 578 -4.89 -29.23 6.18
CA TRP A 578 -3.75 -29.72 5.40
C TRP A 578 -4.16 -30.55 4.19
N ALA A 579 -5.09 -31.48 4.35
CA ALA A 579 -5.57 -32.30 3.23
C ALA A 579 -6.13 -31.46 2.05
N GLY A 580 -6.84 -30.38 2.35
CA GLY A 580 -7.34 -29.46 1.32
C GLY A 580 -6.25 -28.55 0.74
N ILE A 581 -5.27 -28.12 1.54
CA ILE A 581 -4.10 -27.37 1.05
C ILE A 581 -3.26 -28.26 0.13
N GLU A 582 -2.96 -29.49 0.54
CA GLU A 582 -2.29 -30.51 -0.26
C GLU A 582 -3.01 -30.72 -1.60
N ASN A 583 -4.35 -30.85 -1.55
CA ASN A 583 -5.20 -30.98 -2.72
C ASN A 583 -5.06 -29.78 -3.67
N LYS A 584 -5.06 -28.55 -3.15
CA LYS A 584 -4.86 -27.33 -3.97
C LYS A 584 -3.49 -27.27 -4.62
N VAL A 585 -2.44 -27.63 -3.91
CA VAL A 585 -1.08 -27.69 -4.49
C VAL A 585 -1.01 -28.76 -5.59
N GLN A 586 -1.74 -29.87 -5.44
CA GLN A 586 -1.86 -30.90 -6.48
C GLN A 586 -2.76 -30.49 -7.66
N GLN A 587 -3.69 -29.55 -7.50
CA GLN A 587 -4.64 -29.10 -8.52
C GLN A 587 -4.29 -27.79 -9.22
N GLY A 588 -3.30 -27.04 -8.73
CA GLY A 588 -2.82 -25.83 -9.41
C GLY A 588 -2.55 -26.11 -10.89
N PRO A 589 -2.39 -25.08 -11.75
CA PRO A 589 -2.41 -25.19 -13.22
C PRO A 589 -1.56 -26.31 -13.84
N GLN A 590 -0.65 -26.88 -13.06
CA GLN A 590 0.24 -27.98 -13.35
C GLN A 590 0.49 -28.76 -12.04
N GLY A 591 -0.41 -29.68 -11.67
CA GLY A 591 -0.26 -30.47 -10.44
C GLY A 591 1.14 -31.06 -10.24
N VAL A 592 1.44 -31.55 -9.03
CA VAL A 592 2.71 -32.19 -8.57
C VAL A 592 3.37 -33.15 -9.61
N GLN A 593 2.67 -33.59 -10.66
CA GLN A 593 3.14 -34.48 -11.71
C GLN A 593 3.37 -33.87 -13.10
N ASN A 594 3.09 -32.58 -13.35
CA ASN A 594 3.21 -31.98 -14.70
C ASN A 594 4.00 -30.64 -14.63
N PRO A 595 4.94 -30.37 -15.55
CA PRO A 595 5.86 -29.23 -15.43
C PRO A 595 5.13 -27.87 -15.54
N PRO A 596 5.42 -26.87 -14.67
CA PRO A 596 4.77 -25.56 -14.66
C PRO A 596 4.61 -24.93 -16.06
N ASN A 597 3.51 -24.22 -16.30
CA ASN A 597 3.15 -23.71 -17.62
C ASN A 597 4.17 -22.67 -18.11
N THR A 598 4.31 -22.57 -19.43
CA THR A 598 5.37 -21.82 -20.10
C THR A 598 5.00 -20.36 -20.40
N GLU A 599 3.81 -19.89 -19.99
CA GLU A 599 3.26 -18.58 -20.37
C GLU A 599 3.42 -17.46 -19.32
N ASP A 600 3.34 -17.75 -18.01
CA ASP A 600 3.57 -16.76 -16.93
C ASP A 600 4.38 -17.36 -15.77
N VAL A 601 5.66 -16.99 -15.67
CA VAL A 601 6.59 -17.54 -14.65
C VAL A 601 6.22 -17.15 -13.22
N ARG A 602 5.41 -16.10 -13.02
CA ARG A 602 4.91 -15.74 -11.69
C ARG A 602 4.13 -16.88 -11.05
N GLU A 603 3.28 -17.52 -11.84
CA GLU A 603 2.44 -18.63 -11.37
C GLU A 603 3.27 -19.86 -11.04
N SER A 604 4.30 -20.11 -11.84
CA SER A 604 5.32 -21.13 -11.58
C SER A 604 6.08 -20.84 -10.28
N GLY A 605 6.44 -19.57 -10.03
CA GLY A 605 7.06 -19.12 -8.77
C GLY A 605 6.20 -19.38 -7.54
N TYR A 606 4.90 -19.04 -7.59
CA TYR A 606 3.96 -19.36 -6.51
C TYR A 606 3.82 -20.86 -6.28
N SER A 607 3.66 -21.63 -7.35
CA SER A 607 3.52 -23.09 -7.28
C SER A 607 4.75 -23.73 -6.63
N GLU A 608 5.94 -23.26 -6.99
CA GLU A 608 7.21 -23.67 -6.38
C GLU A 608 7.25 -23.33 -4.88
N SER A 609 6.88 -22.11 -4.49
CA SER A 609 6.76 -21.74 -3.07
C SER A 609 5.81 -22.67 -2.33
N TYR A 610 4.63 -22.97 -2.88
CA TYR A 610 3.63 -23.79 -2.20
C TYR A 610 4.11 -25.24 -2.00
N LEU A 611 4.73 -25.82 -3.02
CA LEU A 611 5.35 -27.15 -2.92
C LEU A 611 6.46 -27.16 -1.88
N ALA A 612 7.37 -26.19 -1.91
CA ALA A 612 8.46 -26.09 -0.97
C ALA A 612 7.95 -25.95 0.48
N LEU A 613 6.98 -25.07 0.73
CA LEU A 613 6.40 -24.84 2.05
C LEU A 613 5.73 -26.10 2.64
N LEU A 614 5.01 -26.89 1.83
CA LEU A 614 4.43 -28.15 2.28
C LEU A 614 5.48 -29.11 2.86
N THR A 615 6.65 -29.22 2.23
CA THR A 615 7.72 -30.13 2.70
C THR A 615 8.33 -29.75 4.06
N VAL A 616 8.11 -28.52 4.51
CA VAL A 616 8.66 -28.01 5.79
C VAL A 616 7.60 -27.72 6.85
N LEU A 617 6.35 -27.43 6.45
CA LEU A 617 5.29 -27.01 7.37
C LEU A 617 4.22 -28.07 7.63
N ASP A 618 3.97 -28.97 6.69
CA ASP A 618 2.86 -29.93 6.79
C ASP A 618 3.23 -31.14 7.65
N PRO A 619 2.55 -31.38 8.80
CA PRO A 619 2.77 -32.56 9.63
C PRO A 619 2.48 -33.90 8.92
N ASN A 620 1.56 -33.92 7.94
CA ASN A 620 1.24 -35.13 7.17
C ASN A 620 2.38 -35.55 6.23
N ILE A 621 3.27 -34.61 5.91
CA ILE A 621 4.45 -34.84 5.09
C ILE A 621 5.67 -35.04 5.99
N THR A 622 5.97 -34.07 6.86
CA THR A 622 7.15 -34.10 7.74
C THR A 622 7.12 -35.24 8.77
N GLY A 623 5.93 -35.71 9.16
CA GLY A 623 5.73 -36.83 10.06
C GLY A 623 5.61 -38.20 9.39
N ASN A 624 5.63 -38.27 8.05
CA ASN A 624 5.43 -39.52 7.30
C ASN A 624 6.54 -39.74 6.25
N PRO A 625 7.44 -40.73 6.44
CA PRO A 625 8.57 -40.95 5.54
C PRO A 625 8.20 -41.20 4.07
N THR A 626 7.05 -41.82 3.80
CA THR A 626 6.59 -42.08 2.43
C THR A 626 6.14 -40.79 1.75
N ASN A 627 5.33 -39.99 2.43
CA ASN A 627 4.89 -38.69 1.90
C ASN A 627 6.07 -37.74 1.76
N GLN A 628 6.94 -37.67 2.77
CA GLN A 628 8.19 -36.91 2.74
C GLN A 628 9.03 -37.26 1.51
N SER A 629 9.30 -38.55 1.26
CA SER A 629 10.06 -38.98 0.09
C SER A 629 9.41 -38.59 -1.23
N ASN A 630 8.07 -38.63 -1.31
CA ASN A 630 7.33 -38.29 -2.53
C ASN A 630 7.39 -36.78 -2.82
N TYR A 631 7.07 -35.94 -1.83
CA TYR A 631 7.04 -34.49 -2.01
C TYR A 631 8.44 -33.90 -2.16
N CYS A 632 9.44 -34.35 -1.38
CA CYS A 632 10.83 -33.93 -1.58
C CYS A 632 11.38 -34.40 -2.94
N GLY A 633 11.01 -35.60 -3.40
CA GLY A 633 11.36 -36.09 -4.73
C GLY A 633 10.72 -35.24 -5.84
N THR A 634 9.49 -34.79 -5.65
CA THR A 634 8.83 -33.86 -6.59
C THR A 634 9.53 -32.51 -6.62
N LEU A 635 9.85 -31.94 -5.46
CA LEU A 635 10.60 -30.69 -5.36
C LEU A 635 11.94 -30.79 -6.10
N ALA A 636 12.68 -31.89 -5.89
CA ALA A 636 13.92 -32.15 -6.60
C ALA A 636 13.73 -32.23 -8.13
N ASN A 637 12.66 -32.88 -8.61
CA ASN A 637 12.35 -32.92 -10.03
C ASN A 637 11.96 -31.55 -10.59
N SER A 638 11.21 -30.73 -9.84
CA SER A 638 10.85 -29.37 -10.26
C SER A 638 12.11 -28.53 -10.49
N VAL A 639 13.01 -28.49 -9.51
CA VAL A 639 14.25 -27.70 -9.59
C VAL A 639 15.22 -28.26 -10.63
N ASN A 640 15.51 -29.56 -10.58
CA ASN A 640 16.60 -30.14 -11.37
C ASN A 640 16.21 -30.51 -12.80
N THR A 641 14.91 -30.56 -13.10
CA THR A 641 14.41 -30.86 -14.44
C THR A 641 13.70 -29.64 -15.01
N PHE A 642 12.60 -29.20 -14.41
CA PHE A 642 11.80 -28.11 -14.97
C PHE A 642 12.56 -26.79 -14.97
N TRP A 643 13.00 -26.32 -13.80
CA TRP A 643 13.75 -25.06 -13.72
C TRP A 643 15.09 -25.17 -14.42
N ALA A 644 15.79 -26.30 -14.32
CA ALA A 644 17.02 -26.50 -15.09
C ALA A 644 16.80 -26.38 -16.61
N ASN A 645 15.69 -26.90 -17.14
CA ASN A 645 15.33 -26.75 -18.55
C ASN A 645 14.87 -25.32 -18.87
N ALA A 646 14.08 -24.69 -18.01
CA ALA A 646 13.67 -23.28 -18.13
C ALA A 646 14.89 -22.35 -18.20
N PHE A 647 15.91 -22.65 -17.39
CA PHE A 647 17.23 -22.03 -17.42
C PHE A 647 18.22 -22.87 -18.24
N SER A 648 17.82 -23.52 -19.35
CA SER A 648 18.70 -24.10 -20.40
C SER A 648 18.53 -23.31 -21.73
N GLN A 649 19.46 -23.37 -22.71
CA GLN A 649 19.25 -22.67 -24.00
C GLN A 649 18.27 -23.48 -24.86
N GLY A 650 17.17 -22.88 -25.29
CA GLY A 650 16.13 -23.56 -26.06
C GLY A 650 15.14 -24.32 -25.16
N GLY A 651 14.98 -23.86 -23.92
CA GLY A 651 14.16 -24.49 -22.89
C GLY A 651 12.65 -24.42 -23.15
N GLY A 652 12.22 -23.70 -24.19
CA GLY A 652 10.81 -23.59 -24.59
C GLY A 652 9.99 -22.65 -23.71
N ILE A 653 10.62 -21.93 -22.78
CA ILE A 653 10.02 -20.80 -22.06
C ILE A 653 10.71 -19.55 -22.60
N PRO A 654 10.14 -18.87 -23.63
CA PRO A 654 10.76 -17.73 -24.29
C PRO A 654 11.27 -16.71 -23.29
N MET A 655 10.48 -16.45 -22.23
CA MET A 655 10.77 -15.51 -21.17
C MET A 655 12.05 -15.81 -20.36
N MET A 656 12.42 -17.08 -20.23
CA MET A 656 13.59 -17.52 -19.46
C MET A 656 14.85 -17.74 -20.32
N ASP A 657 14.66 -18.03 -21.62
CA ASP A 657 15.75 -18.12 -22.59
C ASP A 657 16.49 -16.76 -22.73
N PHE A 658 15.81 -15.63 -22.47
CA PHE A 658 16.41 -14.29 -22.45
C PHE A 658 17.44 -14.05 -21.34
N PHE A 659 17.36 -14.71 -20.17
CA PHE A 659 18.35 -14.57 -19.09
C PHE A 659 19.76 -15.01 -19.52
N LYS A 660 19.88 -15.75 -20.63
CA LYS A 660 21.14 -16.40 -21.06
C LYS A 660 21.83 -15.74 -22.23
N ILE A 661 21.11 -14.99 -23.06
CA ILE A 661 21.68 -14.36 -24.25
C ILE A 661 22.73 -13.35 -23.81
N ASN A 662 22.53 -12.63 -22.70
CA ASN A 662 23.64 -12.05 -21.93
C ASN A 662 23.13 -11.58 -20.56
N ALA A 663 23.99 -11.58 -19.53
CA ALA A 663 23.69 -11.01 -18.21
C ALA A 663 23.58 -9.46 -18.22
N THR A 664 23.40 -8.86 -19.39
CA THR A 664 23.56 -7.42 -19.60
C THR A 664 22.39 -6.77 -20.35
N TYR A 665 21.48 -7.49 -21.05
CA TYR A 665 20.35 -6.85 -21.77
C TYR A 665 19.12 -7.74 -21.99
N PRO A 666 17.92 -7.11 -22.05
CA PRO A 666 16.79 -7.61 -22.82
C PRO A 666 16.19 -6.54 -23.76
N SER A 667 15.88 -6.92 -25.00
CA SER A 667 14.67 -6.45 -25.68
C SER A 667 14.20 -7.45 -26.73
N ILE A 668 12.98 -7.97 -26.54
CA ILE A 668 11.90 -8.04 -27.54
C ILE A 668 10.58 -8.34 -26.81
N GLY A 669 9.56 -7.52 -27.07
CA GLY A 669 8.14 -7.89 -27.24
C GLY A 669 7.33 -8.58 -26.14
N LEU A 670 7.92 -9.26 -25.16
CA LEU A 670 7.21 -9.90 -24.04
C LEU A 670 7.53 -9.10 -22.78
N GLU A 671 6.58 -8.30 -22.31
CA GLU A 671 6.69 -7.53 -21.07
C GLU A 671 6.84 -8.47 -19.87
N VAL A 672 8.07 -8.80 -19.48
CA VAL A 672 8.31 -9.43 -18.18
C VAL A 672 8.31 -8.35 -17.12
N GLU A 673 7.18 -8.19 -16.43
CA GLU A 673 7.11 -7.29 -15.29
C GLU A 673 8.06 -7.81 -14.19
N PRO A 674 9.00 -7.00 -13.66
CA PRO A 674 9.92 -7.47 -12.61
C PRO A 674 9.25 -8.03 -11.35
N LEU A 675 8.01 -7.64 -11.07
CA LEU A 675 7.17 -8.27 -10.03
C LEU A 675 7.03 -9.80 -10.25
N GLN A 676 6.82 -10.24 -11.49
CA GLN A 676 6.70 -11.68 -11.82
C GLN A 676 8.00 -12.42 -11.49
N LEU A 677 9.14 -11.77 -11.75
CA LEU A 677 10.46 -12.34 -11.48
C LEU A 677 10.80 -12.40 -9.99
N VAL A 678 10.38 -11.42 -9.20
CA VAL A 678 10.57 -11.46 -7.75
C VAL A 678 9.83 -12.66 -7.15
N ILE A 679 8.64 -12.95 -7.66
CA ILE A 679 7.84 -14.11 -7.22
C ILE A 679 8.53 -15.42 -7.62
N THR A 680 9.09 -15.51 -8.83
CA THR A 680 9.92 -16.65 -9.24
C THR A 680 11.13 -16.85 -8.34
N ALA A 681 11.88 -15.78 -8.06
CA ALA A 681 13.03 -15.84 -7.18
C ALA A 681 12.65 -16.20 -5.74
N THR A 682 11.47 -15.79 -5.29
CA THR A 682 10.87 -16.17 -4.00
C THR A 682 10.55 -17.66 -3.95
N GLY A 683 9.94 -18.22 -4.99
CA GLY A 683 9.72 -19.68 -5.12
C GLY A 683 11.02 -20.47 -5.03
N LEU A 684 12.04 -20.05 -5.79
CA LEU A 684 13.36 -20.69 -5.78
C LEU A 684 14.10 -20.55 -4.44
N ARG A 685 13.93 -19.43 -3.74
CA ARG A 685 14.39 -19.28 -2.35
C ARG A 685 13.74 -20.30 -1.43
N ASP A 686 12.43 -20.46 -1.53
CA ASP A 686 11.70 -21.38 -0.66
C ASP A 686 12.07 -22.82 -0.97
N ALA A 687 12.25 -23.17 -2.24
CA ALA A 687 12.80 -24.45 -2.68
C ALA A 687 14.22 -24.69 -2.10
N TYR A 688 15.09 -23.67 -2.12
CA TYR A 688 16.40 -23.74 -1.48
C TYR A 688 16.29 -24.04 0.04
N ARG A 689 15.40 -23.32 0.75
CA ARG A 689 15.19 -23.51 2.19
C ARG A 689 14.64 -24.91 2.50
N ALA A 690 13.70 -25.39 1.69
CA ALA A 690 13.10 -26.72 1.81
C ALA A 690 14.12 -27.82 1.54
N ALA A 691 14.86 -27.75 0.42
CA ALA A 691 15.90 -28.71 0.07
C ALA A 691 17.06 -28.75 1.10
N SER A 692 17.39 -27.59 1.68
CA SER A 692 18.41 -27.47 2.73
C SER A 692 17.92 -27.87 4.12
N SER A 693 16.62 -28.08 4.31
CA SER A 693 16.05 -28.46 5.60
C SER A 693 16.47 -29.88 6.00
N THR A 694 16.37 -30.20 7.29
CA THR A 694 16.53 -31.57 7.78
C THR A 694 15.50 -32.55 7.22
N ASN A 695 14.41 -32.05 6.64
CA ASN A 695 13.36 -32.89 6.08
C ASN A 695 13.76 -33.42 4.69
N CYS A 696 14.08 -32.55 3.73
CA CYS A 696 14.46 -33.02 2.40
C CYS A 696 15.94 -33.36 2.26
N HIS A 697 16.84 -32.61 2.92
CA HIS A 697 18.29 -32.84 2.93
C HIS A 697 18.87 -33.19 1.54
N ASP A 698 18.59 -32.36 0.53
CA ASP A 698 19.07 -32.52 -0.84
C ASP A 698 19.96 -31.34 -1.23
N SER A 699 21.28 -31.55 -1.11
CA SER A 699 22.29 -30.52 -1.38
C SER A 699 22.39 -30.16 -2.87
N THR A 700 22.08 -31.08 -3.78
CA THR A 700 22.11 -30.82 -5.24
C THR A 700 20.95 -29.92 -5.62
N THR A 701 19.74 -30.28 -5.19
CA THR A 701 18.54 -29.45 -5.39
C THR A 701 18.72 -28.08 -4.76
N ALA A 702 19.24 -28.02 -3.52
CA ALA A 702 19.52 -26.76 -2.86
C ALA A 702 20.50 -25.89 -3.67
N ALA A 703 21.61 -26.46 -4.15
CA ALA A 703 22.61 -25.74 -4.94
C ALA A 703 22.05 -25.19 -6.25
N ASN A 704 21.18 -25.95 -6.93
CA ASN A 704 20.55 -25.49 -8.17
C ASN A 704 19.53 -24.38 -7.91
N ALA A 705 18.64 -24.56 -6.93
CA ALA A 705 17.63 -23.58 -6.56
C ALA A 705 18.23 -22.22 -6.21
N ILE A 706 19.28 -22.19 -5.39
CA ILE A 706 19.95 -20.93 -5.04
C ILE A 706 20.67 -20.28 -6.23
N ASN A 707 21.26 -21.07 -7.13
CA ASN A 707 21.91 -20.54 -8.32
C ASN A 707 20.88 -19.89 -9.27
N PHE A 708 19.72 -20.51 -9.45
CA PHE A 708 18.63 -19.93 -10.22
C PHE A 708 18.09 -18.66 -9.56
N ALA A 709 17.85 -18.66 -8.24
CA ALA A 709 17.39 -17.47 -7.51
C ALA A 709 18.36 -16.29 -7.68
N LYS A 710 19.67 -16.53 -7.60
CA LYS A 710 20.72 -15.52 -7.84
C LYS A 710 20.69 -14.97 -9.26
N THR A 711 20.53 -15.84 -10.26
CA THR A 711 20.41 -15.43 -11.67
C THR A 711 19.23 -14.47 -11.86
N VAL A 712 18.07 -14.81 -11.30
CA VAL A 712 16.88 -13.95 -11.39
C VAL A 712 17.07 -12.64 -10.63
N ALA A 713 17.60 -12.67 -9.40
CA ALA A 713 17.86 -11.47 -8.60
C ALA A 713 18.83 -10.49 -9.28
N ASN A 714 19.89 -10.99 -9.92
CA ASN A 714 20.81 -10.17 -10.69
C ASN A 714 20.11 -9.51 -11.89
N PHE A 715 19.33 -10.30 -12.64
CA PHE A 715 18.62 -9.79 -13.80
C PHE A 715 17.57 -8.73 -13.44
N ILE A 716 16.80 -8.96 -12.36
CA ILE A 716 15.80 -8.01 -11.85
C ILE A 716 16.39 -6.60 -11.85
N TYR A 717 17.51 -6.38 -11.13
CA TYR A 717 18.13 -5.05 -11.03
C TYR A 717 18.92 -4.62 -12.26
N GLN A 718 19.68 -5.52 -12.89
CA GLN A 718 20.59 -5.15 -13.99
C GLN A 718 19.88 -4.99 -15.33
N SER A 719 18.70 -5.58 -15.52
CA SER A 719 18.14 -5.84 -16.85
C SER A 719 16.60 -5.79 -16.93
N GLY A 720 15.85 -5.82 -15.82
CA GLY A 720 14.39 -5.66 -15.86
C GLY A 720 13.92 -4.25 -16.29
N GLN A 721 12.62 -3.95 -16.21
CA GLN A 721 12.07 -2.58 -16.39
C GLN A 721 12.78 -1.51 -15.53
N MET A 722 13.55 -1.91 -14.52
CA MET A 722 14.36 -1.03 -13.68
C MET A 722 15.56 -0.39 -14.45
N GLY A 723 15.87 -0.88 -15.65
CA GLY A 723 16.78 -0.26 -16.64
C GLY A 723 16.24 0.95 -17.39
N PHE A 724 14.97 1.34 -17.16
CA PHE A 724 14.42 2.63 -17.61
C PHE A 724 15.05 3.84 -16.88
N ARG A 725 15.78 3.61 -15.77
CA ARG A 725 16.57 4.64 -15.05
C ARG A 725 18.06 4.56 -15.41
N SER A 726 18.74 5.70 -15.37
CA SER A 726 20.21 5.76 -15.39
C SER A 726 20.75 5.24 -14.05
N ILE A 727 21.23 3.99 -14.02
CA ILE A 727 21.82 3.37 -12.81
C ILE A 727 23.19 4.02 -12.55
N PRO A 728 23.47 4.52 -11.33
CA PRO A 728 24.79 5.05 -10.99
C PRO A 728 25.87 3.95 -11.07
N ALA A 729 27.05 4.28 -11.61
CA ALA A 729 28.21 3.37 -11.65
C ALA A 729 28.61 2.81 -10.29
N ALA A 730 28.38 3.57 -9.21
CA ALA A 730 28.58 3.15 -7.83
C ALA A 730 27.65 1.99 -7.39
N ASN A 731 26.49 1.84 -8.02
CA ASN A 731 25.53 0.75 -7.77
C ASN A 731 25.69 -0.41 -8.77
N GLY A 732 26.82 -0.45 -9.50
CA GLY A 732 27.07 -1.40 -10.58
C GLY A 732 26.58 -0.95 -11.96
N GLY A 733 26.05 0.27 -12.09
CA GLY A 733 25.63 0.88 -13.37
C GLY A 733 26.80 1.44 -14.16
N GLY A 734 27.70 0.59 -14.63
CA GLY A 734 28.92 0.99 -15.32
C GLY A 734 28.98 0.40 -16.72
N VAL A 735 29.23 1.28 -17.69
CA VAL A 735 29.50 1.02 -19.12
C VAL A 735 28.23 0.91 -19.98
N GLY A 736 28.24 1.65 -21.10
CA GLY A 736 27.09 1.88 -21.97
C GLY A 736 26.37 0.62 -22.44
N ARG A 737 25.07 0.83 -22.58
CA ARG A 737 24.02 -0.02 -23.17
C ARG A 737 24.47 -0.66 -24.51
N ALA A 738 24.90 -1.92 -24.52
CA ALA A 738 25.04 -2.74 -25.73
C ALA A 738 23.67 -3.33 -26.12
N GLY A 739 22.91 -2.59 -26.92
CA GLY A 739 21.53 -2.95 -27.26
C GLY A 739 21.41 -4.26 -28.06
N THR A 740 20.33 -5.00 -27.82
CA THR A 740 19.69 -5.80 -28.87
C THR A 740 19.33 -4.85 -30.00
N ALA A 741 19.93 -5.06 -31.17
CA ALA A 741 19.82 -4.07 -32.23
C ALA A 741 18.53 -4.24 -33.04
N PHE A 742 18.00 -5.47 -33.24
CA PHE A 742 16.91 -5.74 -34.19
C PHE A 742 15.95 -6.88 -33.81
N THR A 743 14.74 -6.79 -34.38
CA THR A 743 13.71 -7.84 -34.43
C THR A 743 13.48 -8.28 -35.87
N VAL A 744 13.38 -9.59 -36.11
CA VAL A 744 13.11 -10.18 -37.43
C VAL A 744 11.74 -10.88 -37.42
N GLY A 745 10.76 -10.41 -38.22
CA GLY A 745 9.43 -11.07 -38.32
C GLY A 745 8.30 -10.18 -38.89
N SER A 746 7.17 -10.79 -39.25
CA SER A 746 5.96 -10.10 -39.77
C SER A 746 4.83 -10.06 -38.74
N HIS A 747 4.37 -8.89 -38.30
CA HIS A 747 3.19 -8.76 -37.44
C HIS A 747 1.89 -8.74 -38.27
N PHE A 748 1.00 -9.71 -38.05
CA PHE A 748 -0.43 -9.66 -38.43
C PHE A 748 -1.25 -9.43 -37.15
N LEU A 749 -2.00 -8.33 -37.06
CA LEU A 749 -2.97 -8.14 -35.97
C LEU A 749 -4.29 -8.84 -36.35
N ALA A 750 -4.77 -9.67 -35.44
CA ALA A 750 -6.10 -10.29 -35.51
C ALA A 750 -7.20 -9.21 -35.35
N SER A 751 -7.68 -8.64 -36.45
CA SER A 751 -9.04 -8.08 -36.61
C SER A 751 -9.18 -7.32 -37.95
N GLY A 752 -9.42 -8.05 -39.05
CA GLY A 752 -10.13 -7.53 -40.24
C GLY A 752 -9.56 -6.35 -41.04
N GLY A 753 -8.40 -5.79 -40.71
CA GLY A 753 -7.77 -4.69 -41.47
C GLY A 753 -6.94 -5.19 -42.65
N THR A 754 -7.08 -4.54 -43.81
CA THR A 754 -6.23 -4.79 -44.98
C THR A 754 -4.77 -4.46 -44.66
N ALA A 755 -3.86 -5.40 -44.94
CA ALA A 755 -2.44 -5.30 -44.65
C ALA A 755 -1.77 -4.10 -45.35
N THR A 756 -1.43 -3.07 -44.58
CA THR A 756 -0.39 -2.10 -44.92
C THR A 756 0.79 -2.30 -43.98
N GLN A 757 1.83 -2.97 -44.47
CA GLN A 757 3.17 -2.99 -43.88
C GLN A 757 3.58 -1.53 -43.66
N SER A 758 3.64 -1.12 -42.40
CA SER A 758 3.99 0.25 -42.04
C SER A 758 5.18 0.19 -41.11
N CYS A 759 6.23 0.92 -41.48
CA CYS A 759 7.36 1.30 -40.63
C CYS A 759 6.91 2.27 -39.52
N ASN A 760 5.85 1.89 -38.82
CA ASN A 760 5.12 2.72 -37.87
C ASN A 760 4.63 1.78 -36.78
N PHE A 761 5.44 1.58 -35.75
CA PHE A 761 4.92 1.11 -34.47
C PHE A 761 3.78 2.06 -34.10
N LEU A 762 2.58 1.51 -33.89
CA LEU A 762 1.39 2.27 -33.52
C LEU A 762 1.51 2.80 -32.07
N PHE A 763 2.38 3.79 -31.82
CA PHE A 763 2.19 4.79 -30.78
C PHE A 763 2.77 6.12 -31.27
N GLN A 764 1.94 7.16 -31.26
CA GLN A 764 2.10 8.42 -31.97
C GLN A 764 3.47 9.09 -31.75
N GLY A 765 4.22 9.37 -32.82
CA GLY A 765 4.90 10.67 -32.93
C GLY A 765 6.36 10.77 -33.40
N SER A 766 7.09 9.71 -33.74
CA SER A 766 8.47 9.88 -34.24
C SER A 766 8.71 9.31 -35.63
N SER A 767 9.20 10.17 -36.53
CA SER A 767 9.45 9.91 -37.94
C SER A 767 10.95 9.69 -38.22
N ALA A 768 11.51 8.56 -37.80
CA ALA A 768 12.83 8.14 -38.25
C ALA A 768 12.71 7.25 -39.50
N ALA A 769 13.55 7.49 -40.52
CA ALA A 769 13.50 6.77 -41.79
C ALA A 769 14.20 5.39 -41.69
N CYS A 770 13.46 4.31 -41.93
CA CYS A 770 13.99 2.93 -41.90
C CYS A 770 14.86 2.60 -43.13
N VAL A 771 15.85 1.71 -42.96
CA VAL A 771 16.57 1.04 -44.05
C VAL A 771 16.01 -0.38 -44.21
N PRO A 772 15.35 -0.73 -45.33
CA PRO A 772 14.73 -2.05 -45.51
C PRO A 772 15.75 -3.14 -45.90
N GLY A 773 15.72 -4.29 -45.21
CA GLY A 773 16.47 -5.50 -45.53
C GLY A 773 15.70 -6.80 -45.25
N LYS A 774 16.23 -7.95 -45.68
CA LYS A 774 15.69 -9.29 -45.42
C LYS A 774 16.74 -10.22 -44.84
N VAL A 775 16.37 -11.17 -44.00
CA VAL A 775 17.28 -12.22 -43.49
C VAL A 775 16.75 -13.64 -43.72
N SER A 776 17.68 -14.58 -43.79
CA SER A 776 17.43 -16.00 -43.95
C SER A 776 18.44 -16.82 -43.15
N GLY A 777 18.02 -17.99 -42.68
CA GLY A 777 18.85 -18.91 -41.93
C GLY A 777 18.48 -20.36 -42.19
N THR A 778 19.14 -21.30 -41.50
CA THR A 778 18.78 -22.73 -41.54
C THR A 778 18.84 -23.29 -40.13
N VAL A 779 17.84 -24.08 -39.73
CA VAL A 779 17.79 -24.69 -38.40
C VAL A 779 19.03 -25.56 -38.22
N GLY A 780 19.69 -25.46 -37.05
CA GLY A 780 20.95 -26.10 -36.73
C GLY A 780 22.20 -25.37 -37.27
N SER A 781 22.05 -24.25 -37.97
CA SER A 781 23.16 -23.39 -38.41
C SER A 781 23.33 -22.20 -37.48
N THR A 782 24.56 -21.77 -37.23
CA THR A 782 24.87 -20.49 -36.56
C THR A 782 24.89 -19.31 -37.53
N THR A 783 24.76 -19.53 -38.84
CA THR A 783 24.89 -18.47 -39.84
C THR A 783 23.54 -17.89 -40.21
N LEU A 784 23.42 -16.56 -40.16
CA LEU A 784 22.34 -15.78 -40.73
C LEU A 784 22.84 -15.00 -41.96
N THR A 785 22.05 -15.00 -43.02
CA THR A 785 22.35 -14.32 -44.28
C THR A 785 21.31 -13.25 -44.56
N GLY A 786 21.75 -12.02 -44.76
CA GLY A 786 20.95 -10.84 -45.05
C GLY A 786 21.03 -10.39 -46.51
N VAL A 787 20.00 -9.69 -46.97
CA VAL A 787 19.91 -9.01 -48.27
C VAL A 787 19.39 -7.60 -48.02
N GLY A 788 20.18 -6.59 -48.37
CA GLY A 788 19.86 -5.18 -48.04
C GLY A 788 20.07 -4.82 -46.56
N THR A 789 20.76 -5.70 -45.81
CA THR A 789 21.15 -5.49 -44.41
C THR A 789 22.49 -4.75 -44.30
N THR A 790 22.78 -4.20 -43.13
CA THR A 790 24.04 -3.48 -42.82
C THR A 790 24.72 -4.01 -41.55
N PHE A 791 24.79 -5.33 -41.39
CA PHE A 791 25.22 -5.97 -40.14
C PHE A 791 26.53 -5.46 -39.53
N THR A 792 27.56 -5.11 -40.31
CA THR A 792 28.84 -4.62 -39.75
C THR A 792 28.78 -3.19 -39.25
N HIS A 793 27.77 -2.43 -39.69
CA HIS A 793 27.49 -1.07 -39.21
C HIS A 793 26.46 -1.06 -38.09
N SER A 794 25.63 -2.10 -38.08
CA SER A 794 24.49 -2.30 -37.21
C SER A 794 24.82 -3.04 -35.92
N PHE A 795 25.92 -3.79 -35.89
CA PHE A 795 26.41 -4.55 -34.74
C PHE A 795 27.90 -4.25 -34.49
N HIS A 796 28.34 -4.38 -33.24
CA HIS A 796 29.75 -4.38 -32.84
C HIS A 796 30.47 -5.70 -33.21
N CYS A 797 29.72 -6.78 -33.47
CA CYS A 797 30.23 -8.01 -34.11
C CYS A 797 31.38 -8.71 -33.35
N ASN A 798 31.38 -8.59 -32.02
CA ASN A 798 32.44 -9.05 -31.13
C ASN A 798 31.91 -9.97 -30.01
N GLY A 799 30.68 -10.48 -30.15
CA GLY A 799 30.02 -11.30 -29.14
C GLY A 799 29.26 -10.51 -28.08
N THR A 800 29.19 -9.18 -28.16
CA THR A 800 28.45 -8.36 -27.18
C THR A 800 27.03 -8.01 -27.60
N ASP A 801 26.67 -8.16 -28.88
CA ASP A 801 25.34 -7.79 -29.38
C ASP A 801 24.37 -8.96 -29.44
N GLY A 802 23.07 -8.67 -29.42
CA GLY A 802 21.98 -9.63 -29.57
C GLY A 802 21.06 -9.35 -30.75
N ILE A 803 20.43 -10.40 -31.29
CA ILE A 803 19.40 -10.34 -32.33
C ILE A 803 18.18 -11.18 -31.93
N GLY A 804 16.97 -10.62 -32.09
CA GLY A 804 15.70 -11.32 -31.85
C GLY A 804 15.06 -11.84 -33.14
N ILE A 805 14.58 -13.08 -33.14
CA ILE A 805 13.88 -13.74 -34.26
C ILE A 805 12.48 -14.14 -33.79
N ILE A 806 11.44 -13.60 -34.46
CA ILE A 806 10.02 -13.76 -34.13
C ILE A 806 9.30 -14.49 -35.26
N SER A 807 8.60 -15.57 -34.94
CA SER A 807 7.85 -16.35 -35.94
C SER A 807 6.50 -15.71 -36.31
N PRO A 808 6.05 -15.79 -37.58
CA PRO A 808 4.68 -15.47 -37.96
C PRO A 808 3.65 -16.30 -37.20
N PRO A 809 2.43 -15.78 -36.94
CA PRO A 809 1.42 -16.41 -36.07
C PRO A 809 0.71 -17.63 -36.67
N ASP A 810 1.00 -17.98 -37.93
CA ASP A 810 0.24 -18.93 -38.74
C ASP A 810 0.22 -20.37 -38.17
N ASN A 811 1.02 -20.66 -37.14
CA ASN A 811 1.01 -21.91 -36.40
C ASN A 811 0.40 -21.68 -35.00
N ALA A 812 -0.91 -21.88 -34.91
CA ALA A 812 -1.77 -21.53 -33.77
C ALA A 812 -1.51 -22.29 -32.44
N ASN A 813 -0.28 -22.54 -31.99
CA ASN A 813 -0.04 -23.12 -30.65
C ASN A 813 1.31 -22.84 -29.96
N VAL A 814 2.27 -22.08 -30.53
CA VAL A 814 3.45 -21.63 -29.77
C VAL A 814 4.01 -20.36 -30.41
N ALA A 815 3.98 -19.22 -29.72
CA ALA A 815 4.81 -18.08 -30.09
C ALA A 815 6.28 -18.45 -29.79
N GLN A 816 7.06 -18.79 -30.81
CA GLN A 816 8.45 -19.24 -30.68
C GLN A 816 9.42 -18.07 -30.88
N ASP A 817 9.35 -17.08 -30.00
CA ASP A 817 10.27 -15.94 -30.02
C ASP A 817 11.61 -16.36 -29.40
N GLN A 818 12.70 -16.13 -30.13
CA GLN A 818 14.04 -16.56 -29.73
C GLN A 818 15.05 -15.45 -29.96
N GLY A 819 15.93 -15.23 -28.98
CA GLY A 819 17.05 -14.32 -29.15
C GLY A 819 18.39 -15.07 -29.24
N TYR A 820 19.35 -14.46 -29.93
CA TYR A 820 20.66 -15.03 -30.18
C TYR A 820 21.75 -13.98 -29.97
N VAL A 821 22.92 -14.41 -29.49
CA VAL A 821 24.11 -13.55 -29.45
C VAL A 821 24.75 -13.51 -30.82
N VAL A 822 25.08 -12.31 -31.31
CA VAL A 822 25.88 -12.12 -32.52
C VAL A 822 27.35 -12.31 -32.16
N ALA A 823 27.88 -13.50 -32.42
CA ALA A 823 29.27 -13.86 -32.15
C ALA A 823 30.24 -13.05 -33.04
N SER A 824 29.89 -12.86 -34.31
CA SER A 824 30.66 -12.04 -35.24
C SER A 824 29.85 -11.68 -36.49
N CYS A 825 30.33 -10.72 -37.27
CA CYS A 825 29.79 -10.42 -38.59
C CYS A 825 30.87 -10.65 -39.63
N ALA A 826 30.58 -11.48 -40.62
CA ALA A 826 31.47 -11.73 -41.74
C ALA A 826 31.37 -10.63 -42.81
N SER A 827 30.18 -10.03 -42.96
CA SER A 827 29.90 -8.89 -43.85
C SER A 827 28.57 -8.23 -43.46
N ASP A 828 28.20 -7.12 -44.13
CA ASP A 828 26.88 -6.50 -43.96
C ASP A 828 25.71 -7.43 -44.30
N THR A 829 25.98 -8.54 -44.99
CA THR A 829 25.00 -9.55 -45.43
C THR A 829 25.19 -10.90 -44.76
N GLN A 830 26.13 -11.06 -43.83
CA GLN A 830 26.35 -12.34 -43.16
C GLN A 830 26.85 -12.14 -41.73
N LEU A 831 26.14 -12.73 -40.77
CA LEU A 831 26.54 -12.76 -39.37
C LEU A 831 26.53 -14.19 -38.82
N THR A 832 27.32 -14.40 -37.78
CA THR A 832 27.44 -15.66 -37.05
C THR A 832 26.90 -15.49 -35.64
N LEU A 833 26.02 -16.40 -35.25
CA LEU A 833 25.43 -16.50 -33.93
C LEU A 833 26.28 -17.37 -33.01
N ALA A 834 26.23 -17.11 -31.70
CA ALA A 834 26.93 -17.93 -30.71
C ALA A 834 26.28 -19.31 -30.50
N SER A 835 25.02 -19.48 -30.89
CA SER A 835 24.29 -20.74 -30.83
C SER A 835 23.56 -21.03 -32.15
N PRO A 836 23.38 -22.30 -32.53
CA PRO A 836 22.65 -22.67 -33.73
C PRO A 836 21.19 -22.20 -33.67
N LEU A 837 20.66 -21.79 -34.81
CA LEU A 837 19.24 -21.47 -34.99
C LEU A 837 18.38 -22.67 -34.64
N VAL A 838 17.41 -22.46 -33.75
CA VAL A 838 16.38 -23.46 -33.41
C VAL A 838 15.19 -23.31 -34.37
N TYR A 839 15.00 -22.09 -34.88
CA TYR A 839 14.04 -21.73 -35.91
C TYR A 839 14.74 -20.87 -36.98
N ALA A 840 14.39 -21.05 -38.26
CA ALA A 840 15.06 -20.38 -39.37
C ALA A 840 14.15 -19.42 -40.14
N PRO A 841 14.51 -18.12 -40.26
CA PRO A 841 13.79 -17.21 -41.14
C PRO A 841 13.97 -17.61 -42.61
N SER A 842 12.91 -17.48 -43.41
CA SER A 842 12.89 -17.83 -44.84
C SER A 842 12.63 -16.59 -45.70
N SER A 843 13.58 -15.63 -45.66
CA SER A 843 13.47 -14.32 -46.34
C SER A 843 12.53 -13.33 -45.63
N TRP A 844 12.66 -13.30 -44.31
CA TRP A 844 11.87 -12.43 -43.45
C TRP A 844 12.41 -11.01 -43.45
N ASP A 845 11.52 -10.04 -43.34
CA ASP A 845 11.90 -8.63 -43.25
C ASP A 845 12.56 -8.34 -41.89
N ILE A 846 13.57 -7.48 -41.91
CA ILE A 846 14.30 -6.97 -40.75
C ILE A 846 14.15 -5.45 -40.72
N GLU A 847 13.89 -4.90 -39.54
CA GLU A 847 13.97 -3.47 -39.29
C GLU A 847 15.33 -3.13 -38.69
N GLU A 848 16.14 -2.30 -39.38
CA GLU A 848 17.44 -1.82 -38.89
C GLU A 848 17.34 -0.40 -38.28
N THR A 849 17.32 -0.27 -36.94
CA THR A 849 17.45 1.00 -36.20
C THR A 849 18.91 1.35 -35.82
N GLN A 850 19.37 2.57 -36.14
CA GLN A 850 20.70 3.08 -35.73
C GLN A 850 20.78 3.40 -34.24
N LEU A 851 21.95 3.16 -33.64
CA LEU A 851 22.17 3.15 -32.20
C LEU A 851 22.47 4.51 -31.52
N ASP A 852 22.59 5.64 -32.24
CA ASP A 852 23.41 6.76 -31.70
C ASP A 852 23.01 8.20 -32.07
N THR A 853 21.86 8.73 -31.63
CA THR A 853 21.62 10.21 -31.82
C THR A 853 20.76 10.95 -30.79
N TYR A 854 20.48 10.41 -29.60
CA TYR A 854 19.76 11.16 -28.55
C TYR A 854 20.69 11.58 -27.40
N SER A 855 21.20 12.81 -27.47
CA SER A 855 22.13 13.41 -26.48
C SER A 855 21.44 14.22 -25.36
N GLY A 856 20.14 13.99 -25.09
CA GLY A 856 19.35 14.92 -24.26
C GLY A 856 18.59 14.34 -23.05
N SER A 857 18.50 13.03 -22.87
CA SER A 857 17.66 12.43 -21.82
C SER A 857 18.41 11.33 -21.06
N THR A 858 18.19 11.25 -19.74
CA THR A 858 18.75 10.26 -18.79
C THR A 858 18.31 8.80 -19.04
N CYS A 859 17.88 8.46 -20.25
CA CYS A 859 17.37 7.14 -20.66
C CYS A 859 18.25 6.48 -21.74
N ALA A 860 17.99 5.19 -21.99
CA ALA A 860 18.57 4.42 -23.09
C ALA A 860 18.36 5.06 -24.46
N PRO A 861 19.32 4.92 -25.40
CA PRO A 861 19.17 5.38 -26.78
C PRO A 861 17.98 4.76 -27.56
N MET A 862 17.41 3.63 -27.14
CA MET A 862 16.27 2.96 -27.81
C MET A 862 14.93 3.03 -27.06
N GLN A 863 14.81 3.77 -25.96
CA GLN A 863 13.61 3.75 -25.10
C GLN A 863 12.95 5.13 -24.93
N THR A 864 13.28 6.10 -25.79
CA THR A 864 12.74 7.47 -25.72
C THR A 864 11.22 7.55 -25.92
N ALA A 865 10.59 6.56 -26.57
CA ALA A 865 9.13 6.46 -26.68
C ALA A 865 8.43 5.90 -25.41
N TYR A 866 9.19 5.28 -24.50
CA TYR A 866 8.68 4.66 -23.27
C TYR A 866 9.13 5.40 -21.99
N CYS A 867 10.15 6.25 -22.10
CA CYS A 867 10.47 7.24 -21.08
C CYS A 867 9.50 8.43 -21.19
N TYR A 868 8.31 8.30 -20.60
CA TYR A 868 7.41 9.44 -20.43
C TYR A 868 8.07 10.46 -19.49
N THR A 869 8.58 11.55 -20.07
CA THR A 869 8.94 12.75 -19.32
C THR A 869 7.63 13.41 -18.89
N GLY A 870 7.32 13.35 -17.59
CA GLY A 870 6.13 13.99 -17.07
C GLY A 870 6.09 15.46 -17.46
N THR A 871 5.11 15.83 -18.30
CA THR A 871 4.40 17.12 -18.28
C THR A 871 3.13 17.01 -19.16
N GLY A 872 2.10 16.29 -18.70
CA GLY A 872 0.76 16.39 -19.29
C GLY A 872 0.00 15.08 -19.43
N ASN A 873 -0.99 14.91 -18.54
CA ASN A 873 -2.17 14.02 -18.60
C ASN A 873 -2.09 12.53 -18.99
N THR A 874 -2.52 11.74 -18.00
CA THR A 874 -3.21 10.43 -18.00
C THR A 874 -2.39 9.16 -18.29
N GLN A 875 -2.02 8.53 -17.16
CA GLN A 875 -1.51 7.19 -16.90
C GLN A 875 -0.02 6.91 -17.17
N PRO A 876 0.84 7.07 -16.14
CA PRO A 876 2.13 6.38 -16.11
C PRO A 876 1.86 4.87 -16.08
N SER A 877 2.54 4.12 -16.95
CA SER A 877 2.69 2.68 -16.79
C SER A 877 3.21 2.38 -15.38
N VAL A 878 2.37 1.70 -14.61
CA VAL A 878 2.51 1.27 -13.22
C VAL A 878 3.85 0.60 -12.96
N ASP A 879 4.75 1.30 -12.26
CA ASP A 879 6.06 0.80 -11.85
C ASP A 879 5.91 -0.09 -10.59
N TYR A 880 5.29 -1.28 -10.74
CA TYR A 880 5.06 -2.24 -9.64
C TYR A 880 6.35 -2.85 -9.06
N THR A 881 7.50 -2.54 -9.66
CA THR A 881 8.79 -3.19 -9.40
C THR A 881 9.46 -2.69 -8.13
N ILE A 882 9.07 -1.49 -7.70
CA ILE A 882 9.76 -0.73 -6.68
C ILE A 882 9.41 -1.20 -5.25
N ASP A 883 8.30 -1.90 -5.09
CA ASP A 883 7.80 -2.41 -3.81
C ASP A 883 8.35 -3.79 -3.41
N ASN A 884 9.22 -4.39 -4.23
CA ASN A 884 9.54 -5.83 -4.15
C ASN A 884 11.02 -6.13 -3.80
N ALA A 885 11.61 -5.41 -2.84
CA ALA A 885 13.02 -5.60 -2.51
C ALA A 885 13.32 -6.72 -1.48
N GLY A 886 12.30 -7.45 -1.02
CA GLY A 886 12.46 -8.57 -0.08
C GLY A 886 13.44 -9.64 -0.55
N ILE A 887 13.43 -9.99 -1.84
CA ILE A 887 14.36 -10.98 -2.41
C ILE A 887 15.82 -10.48 -2.44
N LEU A 888 16.02 -9.20 -2.74
CA LEU A 888 17.35 -8.57 -2.76
C LEU A 888 17.90 -8.45 -1.33
N GLY A 889 17.04 -8.13 -0.35
CA GLY A 889 17.35 -8.23 1.06
C GLY A 889 17.81 -9.63 1.46
N TRP A 890 17.03 -10.64 1.09
CA TRP A 890 17.40 -12.02 1.38
C TRP A 890 18.71 -12.42 0.70
N MET A 891 18.97 -12.00 -0.55
CA MET A 891 20.25 -12.20 -1.23
C MET A 891 21.41 -11.55 -0.50
N TYR A 892 21.24 -10.33 0.02
CA TYR A 892 22.25 -9.68 0.84
C TYR A 892 22.55 -10.49 2.11
N GLN A 893 21.51 -10.88 2.85
CA GLN A 893 21.65 -11.68 4.08
C GLN A 893 22.32 -13.04 3.80
N PHE A 894 21.99 -13.66 2.67
CA PHE A 894 22.50 -14.97 2.28
C PHE A 894 23.95 -14.92 1.77
N THR A 895 24.27 -13.97 0.89
CA THR A 895 25.58 -13.91 0.20
C THR A 895 26.60 -13.02 0.89
N GLY A 896 26.15 -12.03 1.66
CA GLY A 896 26.96 -10.95 2.19
C GLY A 896 27.47 -9.94 1.16
N GLN A 897 27.00 -10.00 -0.08
CA GLN A 897 27.41 -9.07 -1.14
C GLN A 897 26.67 -7.73 -0.99
N PRO A 898 27.37 -6.61 -0.68
CA PRO A 898 26.72 -5.32 -0.42
C PRO A 898 25.91 -4.79 -1.61
N VAL A 899 26.23 -5.25 -2.82
CA VAL A 899 25.56 -4.84 -4.06
C VAL A 899 24.04 -5.10 -4.01
N TYR A 900 23.59 -6.23 -3.45
CA TYR A 900 22.17 -6.55 -3.33
C TYR A 900 21.44 -5.61 -2.37
N ARG A 901 22.13 -5.17 -1.30
CA ARG A 901 21.58 -4.17 -0.38
C ARG A 901 21.47 -2.82 -1.07
N SER A 902 22.52 -2.38 -1.78
CA SER A 902 22.49 -1.11 -2.52
C SER A 902 21.38 -1.11 -3.58
N TRP A 903 21.17 -2.24 -4.27
CA TRP A 903 20.08 -2.40 -5.21
C TRP A 903 18.71 -2.27 -4.54
N ALA A 904 18.52 -2.95 -3.42
CA ALA A 904 17.28 -2.86 -2.66
C ALA A 904 17.03 -1.46 -2.08
N ASP A 905 18.06 -0.80 -1.54
CA ASP A 905 18.01 0.57 -1.00
C ASP A 905 17.64 1.57 -2.12
N ASP A 906 18.16 1.37 -3.34
CA ASP A 906 17.85 2.20 -4.53
C ASP A 906 16.39 2.02 -4.99
N LEU A 907 15.89 0.78 -5.00
CA LEU A 907 14.48 0.51 -5.29
C LEU A 907 13.59 1.14 -4.23
N PHE A 908 13.76 0.81 -2.96
CA PHE A 908 12.97 1.42 -1.88
C PHE A 908 13.05 2.94 -1.88
N GLY A 909 14.23 3.50 -2.14
CA GLY A 909 14.44 4.94 -2.27
C GLY A 909 13.68 5.57 -3.44
N ALA A 910 13.56 4.87 -4.57
CA ALA A 910 12.74 5.31 -5.68
C ALA A 910 11.23 5.23 -5.35
N ALA A 911 10.81 4.25 -4.56
CA ALA A 911 9.42 4.09 -4.16
C ALA A 911 9.05 5.14 -3.11
N TYR A 912 9.61 5.00 -1.91
CA TYR A 912 9.17 5.69 -0.70
C TYR A 912 10.04 6.92 -0.35
N GLY A 913 11.00 7.24 -1.22
CA GLY A 913 11.98 8.29 -1.00
C GLY A 913 13.21 7.86 -0.24
N GLY A 914 14.29 8.63 -0.33
CA GLY A 914 15.52 8.30 0.39
C GLY A 914 15.33 8.33 1.92
N PRO A 915 16.21 7.69 2.71
CA PRO A 915 16.13 7.70 4.17
C PRO A 915 16.09 9.07 4.87
N ALA A 916 16.43 10.13 4.14
CA ALA A 916 16.45 11.52 4.60
C ALA A 916 15.46 12.43 3.83
N GLY A 917 14.62 11.86 2.96
CA GLY A 917 13.81 12.59 1.99
C GLY A 917 12.39 12.05 1.88
N GLY A 918 11.51 12.58 2.73
CA GLY A 918 10.06 12.44 2.61
C GLY A 918 9.36 13.74 3.04
N PRO A 919 8.03 13.86 2.92
CA PRO A 919 7.30 15.10 3.22
C PRO A 919 7.70 15.73 4.57
N GLY A 920 8.20 16.97 4.54
CA GLY A 920 8.63 17.74 5.73
C GLY A 920 10.11 17.66 6.11
N THR A 921 10.93 16.84 5.43
CA THR A 921 12.40 16.88 5.61
C THR A 921 13.03 18.03 4.82
N THR A 922 14.13 18.62 5.30
CA THR A 922 14.89 19.66 4.56
C THR A 922 15.70 19.11 3.39
N GLY A 923 15.75 17.78 3.22
CA GLY A 923 16.34 17.12 2.06
C GLY A 923 15.41 17.17 0.85
N PRO A 924 15.95 17.18 -0.39
CA PRO A 924 15.12 17.11 -1.59
C PRO A 924 14.27 15.83 -1.56
N PRO A 925 12.94 15.91 -1.78
CA PRO A 925 12.12 14.72 -1.99
C PRO A 925 12.70 13.95 -3.19
N ALA A 926 13.03 12.68 -2.98
CA ALA A 926 13.45 11.79 -4.05
C ALA A 926 12.35 10.73 -4.21
N GLY A 927 12.00 10.35 -5.43
CA GLY A 927 10.98 9.32 -5.71
C GLY A 927 9.56 9.86 -5.99
N PRO A 928 8.84 9.29 -6.98
CA PRO A 928 7.47 9.70 -7.34
C PRO A 928 6.46 9.62 -6.18
N MET A 929 6.67 8.75 -5.19
CA MET A 929 5.72 8.61 -4.09
C MET A 929 6.02 9.48 -2.87
N ALA A 930 7.26 9.96 -2.71
CA ALA A 930 7.63 10.94 -1.69
C ALA A 930 7.28 12.39 -2.09
N SER A 931 7.04 12.65 -3.39
CA SER A 931 6.69 13.97 -3.93
C SER A 931 5.19 14.26 -3.98
N GLY A 932 4.34 13.31 -3.58
CA GLY A 932 2.87 13.44 -3.66
C GLY A 932 2.31 13.42 -5.09
N GLN A 933 3.10 13.12 -6.12
CA GLN A 933 2.64 12.97 -7.50
C GLN A 933 2.13 11.54 -7.74
N THR A 934 0.86 11.28 -7.39
CA THR A 934 0.21 9.97 -7.59
C THR A 934 -0.73 10.03 -8.80
N THR A 935 -0.33 9.46 -9.94
CA THR A 935 -1.27 9.19 -11.05
C THR A 935 -1.41 7.71 -11.40
N SER A 936 -0.92 6.82 -10.54
CA SER A 936 -1.26 5.40 -10.62
C SER A 936 -2.69 5.17 -10.15
N ALA A 937 -3.51 4.51 -10.96
CA ALA A 937 -4.83 4.03 -10.57
C ALA A 937 -4.75 2.75 -9.69
N TYR A 938 -3.56 2.20 -9.42
CA TYR A 938 -3.35 0.84 -8.92
C TYR A 938 -2.10 0.69 -8.02
N GLY A 939 -1.73 1.71 -7.23
CA GLY A 939 -0.53 1.70 -6.37
C GLY A 939 -0.86 1.90 -4.88
N TYR A 940 0.12 1.57 -4.02
CA TYR A 940 0.12 1.53 -2.55
C TYR A 940 -0.42 2.77 -1.79
N ILE A 941 -0.88 3.80 -2.50
CA ILE A 941 -1.05 5.19 -2.04
C ILE A 941 -2.41 5.72 -2.53
N SER A 942 -3.40 4.84 -2.66
CA SER A 942 -4.80 5.26 -2.80
C SER A 942 -5.46 5.49 -1.43
N ALA A 943 -4.73 5.38 -0.31
CA ALA A 943 -5.26 5.43 1.05
C ALA A 943 -4.73 6.54 2.00
N LEU A 944 -3.76 7.40 1.65
CA LEU A 944 -3.34 8.47 2.58
C LEU A 944 -4.10 9.79 2.36
N PRO A 945 -4.28 10.62 3.40
CA PRO A 945 -4.89 11.93 3.25
C PRO A 945 -4.20 12.80 2.20
N SER A 946 -4.96 13.65 1.52
CA SER A 946 -4.39 14.69 0.66
C SER A 946 -3.44 15.58 1.47
N CYS A 947 -2.31 15.97 0.85
CA CYS A 947 -1.24 16.77 1.47
C CYS A 947 -1.66 18.18 1.95
N ASN A 948 -2.95 18.50 1.87
CA ASN A 948 -3.55 19.70 2.42
C ASN A 948 -4.06 19.49 3.86
N THR A 949 -3.88 18.30 4.46
CA THR A 949 -4.15 18.08 5.89
C THR A 949 -2.85 17.72 6.62
N SER A 950 -2.76 18.17 7.86
CA SER A 950 -1.51 18.44 8.59
C SER A 950 -1.15 17.37 9.61
N ALA A 951 -1.76 16.20 9.50
CA ALA A 951 -1.19 15.00 10.06
C ALA A 951 -0.39 14.33 8.95
N PRO A 952 0.96 14.45 8.92
CA PRO A 952 1.73 13.47 8.19
C PRO A 952 1.30 12.09 8.71
N PRO A 953 1.08 11.15 7.79
CA PRO A 953 1.86 11.06 6.56
C PRO A 953 0.96 11.20 5.31
N CYS A 954 1.27 12.20 4.47
CA CYS A 954 0.51 12.66 3.30
C CYS A 954 0.68 11.76 2.04
N GLY A 955 -0.37 11.64 1.21
CA GLY A 955 -0.32 11.03 -0.13
C GLY A 955 -1.50 10.11 -0.53
N GLY A 956 -2.45 10.64 -1.30
CA GLY A 956 -3.38 9.90 -2.15
C GLY A 956 -4.55 9.16 -1.48
N VAL A 957 -5.75 9.74 -1.60
CA VAL A 957 -7.00 8.98 -1.65
C VAL A 957 -7.26 8.73 -3.12
N GLY A 958 -7.02 7.51 -3.58
CA GLY A 958 -7.56 7.04 -4.84
C GLY A 958 -9.04 6.83 -4.64
N SER A 959 -9.82 7.12 -5.68
CA SER A 959 -11.26 6.92 -5.66
C SER A 959 -11.62 5.52 -5.13
N VAL A 960 -12.59 5.48 -4.21
CA VAL A 960 -13.24 4.25 -3.67
C VAL A 960 -13.84 3.39 -4.78
N THR A 961 -13.97 3.98 -5.96
CA THR A 961 -14.41 3.36 -7.20
C THR A 961 -13.33 3.51 -8.27
N ASP A 962 -13.24 2.58 -9.21
CA ASP A 962 -12.50 2.81 -10.45
C ASP A 962 -12.93 4.12 -11.17
N ALA A 963 -12.21 4.53 -12.22
CA ALA A 963 -12.50 5.77 -12.97
C ALA A 963 -13.93 5.83 -13.56
N THR A 964 -14.67 4.72 -13.52
CA THR A 964 -16.05 4.59 -14.00
C THR A 964 -17.11 4.71 -12.90
N GLY A 965 -16.72 4.70 -11.61
CA GLY A 965 -17.67 4.77 -10.50
C GLY A 965 -18.39 3.44 -10.19
N THR A 966 -17.99 2.32 -10.82
CA THR A 966 -18.80 1.10 -10.84
C THR A 966 -18.14 -0.13 -10.21
N HIS A 967 -16.82 -0.15 -10.01
CA HIS A 967 -16.12 -1.29 -9.41
C HIS A 967 -15.35 -0.90 -8.13
N PRO A 968 -15.35 -1.76 -7.08
CA PRO A 968 -14.46 -1.59 -5.93
C PRO A 968 -13.01 -1.55 -6.41
N ALA A 969 -12.24 -0.58 -5.93
CA ALA A 969 -10.83 -0.45 -6.27
C ALA A 969 -10.04 -1.72 -5.88
N HIS A 970 -8.83 -1.88 -6.45
CA HIS A 970 -7.96 -3.05 -6.31
C HIS A 970 -7.32 -3.22 -4.91
N TRP A 971 -8.09 -3.01 -3.84
CA TRP A 971 -7.59 -2.88 -2.47
C TRP A 971 -6.78 -4.08 -1.99
N GLY A 972 -7.24 -5.29 -2.31
CA GLY A 972 -6.50 -6.50 -1.94
C GLY A 972 -5.15 -6.59 -2.66
N LYS A 973 -5.07 -6.14 -3.92
CA LYS A 973 -3.83 -6.16 -4.69
C LYS A 973 -2.83 -5.14 -4.13
N ASP A 974 -3.29 -3.93 -3.78
CA ASP A 974 -2.41 -2.84 -3.33
C ASP A 974 -1.67 -3.23 -2.03
N PHE A 975 -2.38 -3.72 -1.01
CA PHE A 975 -1.75 -4.18 0.22
C PHE A 975 -0.85 -5.42 0.00
N GLY A 976 -1.32 -6.37 -0.82
CA GLY A 976 -0.63 -7.64 -1.06
C GLY A 976 0.66 -7.49 -1.88
N VAL A 977 0.73 -6.52 -2.80
CA VAL A 977 1.96 -6.25 -3.58
C VAL A 977 3.13 -5.85 -2.70
N GLY A 978 2.92 -5.07 -1.63
CA GLY A 978 4.00 -4.61 -0.73
C GLY A 978 4.24 -5.54 0.46
N SER A 979 3.18 -5.84 1.21
CA SER A 979 3.28 -6.58 2.49
C SER A 979 2.90 -8.06 2.39
N GLY A 980 2.27 -8.48 1.29
CA GLY A 980 1.82 -9.86 1.06
C GLY A 980 2.97 -10.82 0.72
N TRP A 981 2.63 -12.00 0.21
CA TRP A 981 3.63 -13.03 -0.11
C TRP A 981 4.64 -12.58 -1.17
N SER A 982 4.20 -11.80 -2.16
CA SER A 982 5.06 -11.34 -3.27
C SER A 982 5.99 -10.20 -2.86
N GLY A 983 5.50 -9.23 -2.08
CA GLY A 983 6.21 -7.99 -1.78
C GLY A 983 7.35 -8.14 -0.80
N GLN A 984 7.01 -8.65 0.39
CA GLN A 984 7.96 -8.86 1.50
C GLN A 984 8.83 -7.63 1.77
N ALA A 985 8.27 -6.44 1.55
CA ALA A 985 8.97 -5.18 1.69
C ALA A 985 9.41 -4.96 3.15
N ASP A 986 8.56 -5.31 4.09
CA ASP A 986 8.83 -5.34 5.51
C ASP A 986 9.94 -6.32 5.92
N ASN A 987 10.08 -7.46 5.22
CA ASN A 987 11.19 -8.38 5.46
C ASN A 987 12.54 -7.80 5.03
N PHE A 988 12.57 -6.96 3.99
CA PHE A 988 13.81 -6.32 3.55
C PHE A 988 14.46 -5.51 4.66
N PHE A 989 13.68 -4.77 5.44
CA PHE A 989 14.21 -3.96 6.55
C PHE A 989 14.94 -4.81 7.58
N ALA A 990 14.46 -6.01 7.84
CA ALA A 990 15.12 -6.94 8.74
C ALA A 990 16.37 -7.55 8.09
N TYR A 991 16.26 -8.05 6.85
CA TYR A 991 17.40 -8.65 6.15
C TYR A 991 18.59 -7.70 6.01
N ARG A 992 18.34 -6.39 5.80
CA ARG A 992 19.42 -5.40 5.70
C ARG A 992 20.22 -5.22 6.99
N LEU A 993 19.63 -5.56 8.14
CA LEU A 993 20.24 -5.46 9.47
C LEU A 993 20.90 -6.77 9.91
N MET A 994 20.54 -7.90 9.30
CA MET A 994 21.11 -9.19 9.60
C MET A 994 22.49 -9.34 8.95
N VAL A 995 23.54 -9.46 9.77
CA VAL A 995 24.90 -9.75 9.28
C VAL A 995 24.95 -11.18 8.70
N PRO A 996 25.60 -11.41 7.55
CA PRO A 996 25.68 -12.74 6.91
C PRO A 996 26.41 -13.78 7.78
N SER A 997 25.91 -15.02 7.77
CA SER A 997 26.55 -16.16 8.48
C SER A 997 27.96 -16.48 7.98
N SER A 998 28.34 -16.04 6.77
CA SER A 998 29.69 -16.22 6.21
C SER A 998 30.76 -15.34 6.88
N GLN A 999 30.38 -14.33 7.68
CA GLN A 999 31.33 -13.57 8.50
C GLN A 999 31.59 -14.22 9.88
N CYS A 1000 31.03 -15.41 10.15
CA CYS A 1000 31.30 -16.20 11.35
C CYS A 1000 32.08 -17.51 11.09
N VAL A 1001 32.84 -17.60 9.98
CA VAL A 1001 33.86 -18.65 9.82
C VAL A 1001 35.25 -18.01 9.80
N SER A 1002 35.99 -18.32 10.87
CA SER A 1002 37.36 -17.94 11.25
C SER A 1002 37.63 -16.47 11.62
N HIS A 1003 37.43 -16.16 12.91
CA HIS A 1003 38.52 -15.65 13.74
C HIS A 1003 38.86 -16.69 14.81
#